data_AF-A0A376L6M1-F1
#
_entry.id   AF-A0A376L6M1-F1
#
_cell.length_a   1.000
_cell.length_b   1.000
_cell.length_c   1.000
_cell.angle_alpha   90.00
_cell.angle_beta   90.00
_cell.angle_gamma   90.00
#
_symmetry.space_group_name_H-M   'P 1'
#
loop_
_entity.id
_entity.type
_entity.pdbx_description
1 polymer ?
#
loop_
_entity_poly.entity_id
_entity_poly.type
_entity_poly.pdbx_seq_one_letter_code
_entity_poly.pdbx_strand_id
1 'polypeptide(L)'
;MNKTTEYIDAMPIAASEKAALPKTDIRAVHQALDAEHRTWAREDDSPQGSVKARLEQAWPDSLADGQLIKDDEGRDQLKAMPEAKRSSMFPDPWRTNPVGRFWDRLRGRDVTPRYLARLTKEEQESEQKWRTVGTIRRYILLILTLAQTVVATWYMKTILPYQGWALINPMDMVDQDVWVSFMQLLPYMLQTGILILFAVLFCWVSAGFWTALMGFLQLLIGRDKYSISASTVGDEPLNPEHRTALIMPICNEDVNRVFAGLRATWESVKATGNAKHFDVYILSDSYNPDICVAEQKAWMELIAEVGGEGQIFYRRRRRRVKRKSGNIDDFCRRWGSQYSYMVVLDADSVMTGDCLCGLVRLMEANPNAGIIQSSPKASGMDTLYARCQQFATRVYGPLFTAGLHFWQLGESHYWGHNAIIRVKPFIEHCALAPLPGEGSFAGSILSHDFVEAALMRRAGWGVWIAYDLPGSYEELPPNLLDELKRDRRWCHGNLMNFRLFLVKGMHPVHRAVFLTGVMSYLSAPLWFMFLALSTALQVVHALTEPQYFLQPRQLFPVWPQWRPELAIALFASTMVLLFLPKLLSILLIWCKGTKEYGGFWRVTLSLLLEVLFSVLLAPVRMLFHTVFRRQRVPWLGSGVEFTAA
;
A
#
# COMPACT_ATOMS: atom_id res chain seq x y z
N MET A 1 9.09 43.55 23.76
CA MET A 1 9.86 43.13 24.95
C MET A 1 11.21 42.60 24.48
N ASN A 2 12.22 42.53 25.35
CA ASN A 2 13.48 41.87 25.00
C ASN A 2 13.18 40.36 24.81
N LYS A 3 13.65 39.74 23.73
CA LYS A 3 13.44 38.29 23.46
C LYS A 3 13.94 37.43 24.61
N THR A 4 14.97 37.87 25.32
CA THR A 4 15.48 37.23 26.54
C THR A 4 14.46 37.24 27.68
N THR A 5 13.72 38.34 27.86
CA THR A 5 12.66 38.43 28.88
C THR A 5 11.51 37.51 28.54
N GLU A 6 11.06 37.49 27.28
CA GLU A 6 10.01 36.57 26.81
C GLU A 6 10.42 35.10 27.01
N TYR A 7 11.69 34.77 26.77
CA TYR A 7 12.24 33.44 27.01
C TYR A 7 12.21 33.05 28.50
N ILE A 8 12.69 33.92 29.38
CA ILE A 8 12.68 33.68 30.85
C ILE A 8 11.24 33.54 31.36
N ASP A 9 10.33 34.38 30.88
CA ASP A 9 8.92 34.36 31.28
C ASP A 9 8.25 33.03 30.86
N ALA A 10 8.64 32.45 29.73
CA ALA A 10 8.15 31.17 29.23
C ALA A 10 8.75 29.94 29.95
N MET A 11 9.81 30.08 30.73
CA MET A 11 10.41 28.94 31.45
C MET A 11 9.48 28.40 32.56
N PRO A 12 9.39 27.08 32.76
CA PRO A 12 8.55 26.47 33.79
C PRO A 12 9.23 26.45 35.18
N ILE A 13 9.72 27.60 35.64
CA ILE A 13 10.45 27.77 36.92
C ILE A 13 9.79 28.80 37.83
N ALA A 14 10.13 28.80 39.12
CA ALA A 14 9.51 29.68 40.10
C ALA A 14 9.82 31.17 39.80
N ALA A 15 8.91 32.08 40.17
CA ALA A 15 9.09 33.52 39.91
C ALA A 15 10.37 34.10 40.54
N SER A 16 10.80 33.56 41.69
CA SER A 16 12.06 33.90 42.34
C SER A 16 13.28 33.50 41.52
N GLU A 17 13.24 32.33 40.88
CA GLU A 17 14.33 31.83 40.03
C GLU A 17 14.39 32.61 38.72
N LYS A 18 13.24 32.94 38.12
CA LYS A 18 13.17 33.85 36.95
C LYS A 18 13.79 35.21 37.24
N ALA A 19 13.59 35.74 38.45
CA ALA A 19 14.14 37.03 38.86
C ALA A 19 15.68 37.00 39.01
N ALA A 20 16.26 35.85 39.33
CA ALA A 20 17.71 35.66 39.46
C ALA A 20 18.43 35.51 38.11
N LEU A 21 17.70 35.20 37.03
CA LEU A 21 18.29 35.03 35.70
C LEU A 21 18.64 36.39 35.05
N PRO A 22 19.80 36.48 34.37
CA PRO A 22 20.21 37.72 33.71
C PRO A 22 19.30 38.04 32.51
N LYS A 23 18.76 39.26 32.48
CA LYS A 23 17.83 39.72 31.43
C LYS A 23 18.51 40.40 30.24
N THR A 24 19.84 40.52 30.28
CA THR A 24 20.65 41.25 29.30
C THR A 24 20.84 40.47 28.02
N ASP A 25 21.17 39.17 28.12
CA ASP A 25 21.49 38.30 26.99
C ASP A 25 21.07 36.85 27.28
N ILE A 26 20.55 36.16 26.26
CA ILE A 26 20.12 34.75 26.35
C ILE A 26 21.30 33.82 26.65
N ARG A 27 22.51 34.19 26.22
CA ARG A 27 23.75 33.47 26.58
C ARG A 27 23.96 33.47 28.09
N ALA A 28 23.84 34.63 28.72
CA ALA A 28 24.04 34.77 30.16
C ALA A 28 23.00 33.93 30.93
N VAL A 29 21.78 33.79 30.40
CA VAL A 29 20.76 32.90 30.96
C VAL A 29 21.24 31.45 30.92
N HIS A 30 21.72 30.97 29.77
CA HIS A 30 22.21 29.59 29.64
C HIS A 30 23.46 29.32 30.48
N GLN A 31 24.36 30.29 30.64
CA GLN A 31 25.53 30.18 31.51
C GLN A 31 25.14 30.14 32.99
N ALA A 32 24.13 30.93 33.40
CA ALA A 32 23.60 30.90 34.76
C ALA A 32 22.90 29.57 35.10
N LEU A 33 22.30 28.92 34.10
CA LEU A 33 21.67 27.60 34.23
C LEU A 33 22.65 26.43 34.11
N ASP A 34 23.88 26.66 33.66
CA ASP A 34 24.91 25.62 33.56
C ASP A 34 25.58 25.41 34.92
N ALA A 35 25.13 24.38 35.65
CA ALA A 35 25.66 24.01 36.95
C ALA A 35 27.13 23.56 36.92
N GLU A 36 27.65 23.12 35.76
CA GLU A 36 29.04 22.71 35.58
C GLU A 36 29.93 23.86 35.08
N HIS A 37 29.35 25.03 34.79
CA HIS A 37 30.03 26.23 34.29
C HIS A 37 31.00 25.92 33.13
N ARG A 38 30.54 25.15 32.14
CA ARG A 38 31.36 24.69 31.02
C ARG A 38 31.73 25.84 30.09
N THR A 39 32.95 25.80 29.56
CA THR A 39 33.43 26.73 28.54
C THR A 39 33.30 26.11 27.15
N TRP A 40 32.61 26.80 26.25
CA TRP A 40 32.38 26.35 24.88
C TRP A 40 33.25 27.15 23.91
N ALA A 41 33.84 26.47 22.92
CA ALA A 41 34.72 27.10 21.94
C ALA A 41 33.96 28.04 20.98
N ARG A 42 32.68 27.73 20.69
CA ARG A 42 31.79 28.60 19.92
C ARG A 42 30.76 29.20 20.85
N GLU A 43 30.45 30.48 20.63
CA GLU A 43 29.49 31.21 21.45
C GLU A 43 28.08 30.60 21.36
N ASP A 44 27.72 30.08 20.18
CA ASP A 44 26.42 29.45 19.88
C ASP A 44 26.20 28.11 20.62
N ASP A 45 27.24 27.52 21.21
CA ASP A 45 27.15 26.24 21.92
C ASP A 45 26.77 26.40 23.40
N SER A 46 26.73 27.63 23.93
CA SER A 46 26.34 27.92 25.32
C SER A 46 25.02 27.30 25.79
N PRO A 47 23.95 27.14 24.96
CA PRO A 47 22.72 26.47 25.38
C PRO A 47 22.90 25.00 25.76
N GLN A 48 23.99 24.35 25.32
CA GLN A 48 24.30 22.94 25.63
C GLN A 48 24.61 22.71 27.11
N GLY A 49 25.22 23.68 27.80
CA GLY A 49 25.51 23.58 29.25
C GLY A 49 24.25 23.58 30.12
N SER A 50 23.22 24.31 29.70
CA SER A 50 21.94 24.41 30.42
C SER A 50 20.96 23.25 30.15
N VAL A 51 21.31 22.26 29.31
CA VAL A 51 20.38 21.20 28.88
C VAL A 51 19.84 20.40 30.06
N LYS A 52 20.74 19.95 30.95
CA LYS A 52 20.37 19.20 32.15
C LYS A 52 19.36 19.97 33.01
N ALA A 53 19.70 21.20 33.40
CA ALA A 53 18.84 22.03 34.24
C ALA A 53 17.48 22.29 33.58
N ARG A 54 17.44 22.58 32.27
CA ARG A 54 16.18 22.80 31.55
C ARG A 54 15.31 21.55 31.47
N LEU A 55 15.91 20.37 31.33
CA LEU A 55 15.17 19.10 31.34
C LEU A 55 14.61 18.80 32.72
N GLU A 56 15.40 18.98 33.78
CA GLU A 56 14.97 18.77 35.18
C GLU A 56 13.84 19.73 35.58
N GLN A 57 13.89 20.98 35.11
CA GLN A 57 12.85 21.98 35.37
C GLN A 57 11.56 21.70 34.61
N ALA A 58 11.66 21.32 33.34
CA ALA A 58 10.49 21.12 32.49
C ALA A 58 9.82 19.75 32.68
N TRP A 59 10.59 18.72 33.04
CA TRP A 59 10.12 17.35 33.20
C TRP A 59 10.79 16.64 34.40
N PRO A 60 10.51 17.09 35.64
CA PRO A 60 11.14 16.53 36.84
C PRO A 60 10.85 15.03 37.02
N ASP A 61 9.66 14.58 36.60
CA ASP A 61 9.23 13.18 36.73
C ASP A 61 9.63 12.29 35.53
N SER A 62 10.17 12.87 34.44
CA SER A 62 10.52 12.12 33.22
C SER A 62 12.02 11.86 33.08
N LEU A 63 12.80 12.10 34.14
CA LEU A 63 14.23 11.82 34.23
C LEU A 63 14.45 10.74 35.29
N ALA A 64 14.05 9.50 34.98
CA ALA A 64 14.40 8.37 35.84
C ALA A 64 15.92 8.18 35.93
N ASP A 65 16.39 7.50 36.98
CA ASP A 65 17.82 7.25 37.22
C ASP A 65 18.50 6.66 35.97
N GLY A 66 19.45 7.40 35.41
CA GLY A 66 20.28 6.96 34.26
C GLY A 66 19.72 7.25 32.86
N GLN A 67 18.62 8.01 32.72
CA GLN A 67 18.14 8.49 31.41
C GLN A 67 18.97 9.64 30.85
N LEU A 68 19.51 10.51 31.70
CA LEU A 68 20.45 11.54 31.27
C LEU A 68 21.85 10.93 31.19
N ILE A 69 22.40 10.88 29.97
CA ILE A 69 23.72 10.36 29.70
C ILE A 69 24.58 11.45 29.06
N LYS A 70 25.90 11.27 29.09
CA LYS A 70 26.81 12.08 28.27
C LYS A 70 27.06 11.38 26.94
N ASP A 71 27.07 12.14 25.85
CA ASP A 71 27.47 11.63 24.55
C ASP A 71 29.00 11.50 24.43
N ASP A 72 29.48 11.04 23.27
CA ASP A 72 30.92 10.85 23.01
C ASP A 72 31.73 12.17 23.11
N GLU A 73 31.06 13.32 23.03
CA GLU A 73 31.64 14.67 23.15
C GLU A 73 31.43 15.26 24.55
N GLY A 74 30.89 14.49 25.51
CA GLY A 74 30.65 14.93 26.88
C GLY A 74 29.42 15.83 27.07
N ARG A 75 28.54 15.92 26.08
CA ARG A 75 27.31 16.73 26.12
C ARG A 75 26.17 15.97 26.79
N ASP A 76 25.35 16.67 27.56
CA ASP A 76 24.17 16.07 28.18
C ASP A 76 23.13 15.73 27.10
N GLN A 77 22.67 14.48 27.10
CA GLN A 77 21.63 13.99 26.20
C GLN A 77 20.69 13.03 26.92
N LEU A 78 19.44 12.98 26.45
CA LEU A 78 18.52 11.92 26.86
C LEU A 78 18.88 10.62 26.14
N LYS A 79 18.87 9.51 26.88
CA LYS A 79 19.00 8.15 26.35
C LYS A 79 17.70 7.75 25.63
N ALA A 80 17.48 8.36 24.46
CA ALA A 80 16.27 8.16 23.67
C ALA A 80 16.21 6.84 22.90
N MET A 81 17.34 6.12 22.82
CA MET A 81 17.50 4.88 22.07
C MET A 81 18.36 3.87 22.84
N PRO A 82 18.14 2.54 22.65
CA PRO A 82 19.03 1.53 23.21
C PRO A 82 20.34 1.45 22.41
N GLU A 83 21.30 0.74 22.96
CA GLU A 83 22.59 0.50 22.30
C GLU A 83 22.39 -0.17 20.93
N ALA A 84 23.13 0.31 19.93
CA ALA A 84 22.99 -0.15 18.55
C ALA A 84 23.84 -1.41 18.29
N LYS A 85 23.22 -2.51 17.88
CA LYS A 85 23.88 -3.72 17.37
C LYS A 85 23.83 -3.74 15.85
N ARG A 86 24.89 -3.21 15.22
CA ARG A 86 24.92 -3.00 13.78
C ARG A 86 24.82 -4.29 12.98
N SER A 87 23.98 -4.29 11.96
CA SER A 87 23.78 -5.38 11.01
C SER A 87 24.11 -4.93 9.59
N SER A 88 24.57 -5.90 8.79
CA SER A 88 24.87 -5.71 7.38
C SER A 88 23.59 -5.87 6.57
N MET A 89 23.20 -4.84 5.81
CA MET A 89 22.04 -4.84 4.93
C MET A 89 22.47 -4.26 3.58
N PHE A 90 22.74 -5.10 2.59
CA PHE A 90 23.21 -4.68 1.26
C PHE A 90 22.25 -5.14 0.18
N PRO A 91 21.89 -4.27 -0.77
CA PRO A 91 20.95 -4.62 -1.81
C PRO A 91 21.61 -5.46 -2.90
N ASP A 92 20.89 -6.49 -3.36
CA ASP A 92 21.28 -7.23 -4.57
C ASP A 92 21.04 -6.36 -5.82
N PRO A 93 22.00 -6.28 -6.76
CA PRO A 93 21.82 -5.53 -7.99
C PRO A 93 20.73 -6.15 -8.88
N TRP A 94 19.91 -5.30 -9.50
CA TRP A 94 18.83 -5.71 -10.40
C TRP A 94 19.38 -6.33 -11.69
N ARG A 95 19.13 -7.62 -11.90
CA ARG A 95 19.43 -8.31 -13.18
C ARG A 95 18.18 -8.41 -14.05
N THR A 96 18.04 -7.50 -15.01
CA THR A 96 16.86 -7.40 -15.90
C THR A 96 17.06 -8.05 -17.28
N ASN A 97 18.31 -8.12 -17.79
CA ASN A 97 18.60 -8.56 -19.16
C ASN A 97 18.25 -10.06 -19.40
N PRO A 98 17.25 -10.39 -20.25
CA PRO A 98 16.89 -11.78 -20.57
C PRO A 98 18.00 -12.56 -21.30
N VAL A 99 18.79 -11.91 -22.13
CA VAL A 99 19.88 -12.56 -22.89
C VAL A 99 21.02 -12.95 -21.96
N GLY A 100 21.41 -12.04 -21.07
CA GLY A 100 22.41 -12.33 -20.03
C GLY A 100 21.98 -13.49 -19.11
N ARG A 101 20.66 -13.60 -18.82
CA ARG A 101 20.11 -14.71 -18.04
C ARG A 101 20.23 -16.06 -18.74
N PHE A 102 19.93 -16.11 -20.03
CA PHE A 102 20.05 -17.33 -20.83
C PHE A 102 21.52 -17.79 -20.88
N TRP A 103 22.44 -16.84 -21.06
CA TRP A 103 23.87 -17.10 -21.10
C TRP A 103 24.45 -17.59 -19.75
N ASP A 104 24.01 -17.00 -18.63
CA ASP A 104 24.40 -17.46 -17.28
C ASP A 104 23.88 -18.88 -16.98
N ARG A 105 22.67 -19.20 -17.46
CA ARG A 105 22.07 -20.53 -17.33
C ARG A 105 22.86 -21.58 -18.11
N LEU A 106 23.28 -21.26 -19.34
CA LEU A 106 24.16 -22.10 -20.14
C LEU A 106 25.53 -22.33 -19.48
N ARG A 107 26.04 -21.34 -18.74
CA ARG A 107 27.31 -21.44 -18.00
C ARG A 107 27.20 -22.13 -16.63
N GLY A 108 26.05 -22.69 -16.28
CA GLY A 108 25.84 -23.35 -14.98
C GLY A 108 25.92 -22.41 -13.78
N ARG A 109 25.87 -21.08 -13.98
CA ARG A 109 25.88 -20.07 -12.91
C ARG A 109 24.48 -19.80 -12.37
N ASP A 110 23.58 -20.77 -12.46
CA ASP A 110 22.26 -20.66 -11.86
C ASP A 110 22.40 -20.86 -10.35
N VAL A 111 22.16 -19.78 -9.61
CA VAL A 111 22.09 -19.82 -8.14
C VAL A 111 20.81 -20.57 -7.80
N THR A 112 20.94 -21.82 -7.36
CA THR A 112 19.83 -22.54 -6.75
C THR A 112 19.34 -21.74 -5.54
N PRO A 113 18.01 -21.60 -5.34
CA PRO A 113 17.50 -20.89 -4.17
C PRO A 113 17.97 -21.62 -2.91
N ARG A 114 18.91 -21.02 -2.16
CA ARG A 114 19.48 -21.60 -0.92
C ARG A 114 18.43 -21.93 0.14
N TYR A 115 17.20 -21.43 0.02
CA TYR A 115 16.16 -21.63 1.04
C TYR A 115 15.63 -23.07 1.10
N LEU A 116 15.59 -23.81 -0.02
CA LEU A 116 15.09 -25.19 0.00
C LEU A 116 15.98 -26.07 0.89
N ALA A 117 17.27 -25.77 0.99
CA ALA A 117 18.21 -26.48 1.85
C ALA A 117 18.02 -26.22 3.36
N ARG A 118 17.25 -25.19 3.74
CA ARG A 118 16.99 -24.85 5.15
C ARG A 118 15.82 -25.64 5.74
N LEU A 119 14.87 -26.05 4.90
CA LEU A 119 13.61 -26.67 5.32
C LEU A 119 13.81 -28.16 5.63
N THR A 120 13.20 -28.64 6.70
CA THR A 120 13.05 -30.08 6.95
C THR A 120 12.18 -30.71 5.84
N LYS A 121 12.29 -32.04 5.64
CA LYS A 121 11.49 -32.74 4.61
C LYS A 121 9.98 -32.52 4.81
N GLU A 122 9.51 -32.55 6.05
CA GLU A 122 8.09 -32.33 6.38
C GLU A 122 7.63 -30.90 6.07
N GLU A 123 8.46 -29.90 6.38
CA GLU A 123 8.18 -28.50 6.03
C GLU A 123 8.18 -28.31 4.51
N GLN A 124 9.11 -28.94 3.78
CA GLN A 124 9.13 -28.91 2.32
C GLN A 124 7.85 -29.50 1.73
N GLU A 125 7.36 -30.63 2.23
CA GLU A 125 6.12 -31.25 1.77
C GLU A 125 4.89 -30.39 2.07
N SER A 126 4.79 -29.84 3.29
CA SER A 126 3.73 -28.90 3.66
C SER A 126 3.73 -27.68 2.74
N GLU A 127 4.92 -27.15 2.45
CA GLU A 127 5.08 -25.99 1.58
C GLU A 127 4.68 -26.30 0.13
N GLN A 128 5.09 -27.47 -0.39
CA GLN A 128 4.70 -27.93 -1.71
C GLN A 128 3.18 -28.14 -1.84
N LYS A 129 2.52 -28.63 -0.80
CA LYS A 129 1.06 -28.85 -0.79
C LYS A 129 0.30 -27.54 -1.01
N TRP A 130 0.54 -26.51 -0.20
CA TRP A 130 -0.19 -25.24 -0.37
C TRP A 130 0.20 -24.53 -1.67
N ARG A 131 1.45 -24.64 -2.13
CA ARG A 131 1.90 -24.05 -3.41
C ARG A 131 1.20 -24.69 -4.61
N THR A 132 1.02 -26.01 -4.58
CA THR A 132 0.29 -26.74 -5.62
C THR A 132 -1.17 -26.29 -5.65
N VAL A 133 -1.82 -26.23 -4.49
CA VAL A 133 -3.20 -25.76 -4.36
C VAL A 133 -3.34 -24.31 -4.84
N GLY A 134 -2.45 -23.41 -4.41
CA GLY A 134 -2.45 -22.01 -4.87
C GLY A 134 -2.28 -21.90 -6.38
N THR A 135 -1.42 -22.72 -6.98
CA THR A 135 -1.22 -22.75 -8.44
C THR A 135 -2.48 -23.22 -9.17
N ILE A 136 -3.12 -24.30 -8.70
CA ILE A 136 -4.39 -24.79 -9.25
C ILE A 136 -5.48 -23.71 -9.16
N ARG A 137 -5.66 -23.11 -7.98
CA ARG A 137 -6.64 -22.02 -7.75
C ARG A 137 -6.41 -20.86 -8.74
N ARG A 138 -5.17 -20.45 -8.98
CA ARG A 138 -4.85 -19.38 -9.95
C ARG A 138 -5.14 -19.77 -11.40
N TYR A 139 -4.85 -21.01 -11.80
CA TYR A 139 -5.22 -21.47 -13.15
C TYR A 139 -6.74 -21.52 -13.33
N ILE A 140 -7.49 -21.92 -12.29
CA ILE A 140 -8.95 -21.85 -12.31
C ILE A 140 -9.41 -20.42 -12.50
N LEU A 141 -8.90 -19.46 -11.72
CA LEU A 141 -9.23 -18.04 -11.89
C LEU A 141 -8.92 -17.56 -13.31
N LEU A 142 -7.75 -17.91 -13.86
CA LEU A 142 -7.35 -17.52 -15.21
C LEU A 142 -8.27 -18.12 -16.28
N ILE A 143 -8.63 -19.40 -16.16
CA ILE A 143 -9.52 -20.06 -17.12
C ILE A 143 -10.92 -19.43 -17.06
N LEU A 144 -11.45 -19.21 -15.85
CA LEU A 144 -12.77 -18.59 -15.67
C LEU A 144 -12.81 -17.18 -16.26
N THR A 145 -11.80 -16.35 -16.01
CA THR A 145 -11.75 -14.99 -16.54
C THR A 145 -11.60 -14.96 -18.05
N LEU A 146 -10.71 -15.78 -18.61
CA LEU A 146 -10.51 -15.85 -20.06
C LEU A 146 -11.73 -16.43 -20.78
N ALA A 147 -12.32 -17.52 -20.29
CA ALA A 147 -13.51 -18.11 -20.88
C ALA A 147 -14.68 -17.11 -20.89
N GLN A 148 -14.93 -16.45 -19.75
CA GLN A 148 -15.97 -15.44 -19.63
C GLN A 148 -15.71 -14.24 -20.57
N THR A 149 -14.45 -13.81 -20.70
CA THR A 149 -14.06 -12.72 -21.60
C THR A 149 -14.27 -13.11 -23.06
N VAL A 150 -13.84 -14.30 -23.47
CA VAL A 150 -14.03 -14.79 -24.84
C VAL A 150 -15.52 -14.82 -25.20
N VAL A 151 -16.37 -15.34 -24.30
CA VAL A 151 -17.82 -15.37 -24.50
C VAL A 151 -18.38 -13.95 -24.62
N ALA A 152 -18.02 -13.03 -23.71
CA ALA A 152 -18.51 -11.66 -23.75
C ALA A 152 -18.03 -10.89 -24.99
N THR A 153 -16.76 -11.05 -25.38
CA THR A 153 -16.20 -10.43 -26.60
C THR A 153 -16.85 -11.00 -27.86
N TRP A 154 -17.19 -12.30 -27.87
CA TRP A 154 -17.95 -12.91 -28.95
C TRP A 154 -19.35 -12.29 -29.06
N TYR A 155 -20.09 -12.15 -27.95
CA TYR A 155 -21.37 -11.44 -27.95
C TYR A 155 -21.22 -9.99 -28.42
N MET A 156 -20.22 -9.26 -27.94
CA MET A 156 -19.95 -7.89 -28.36
C MET A 156 -19.66 -7.81 -29.87
N LYS A 157 -18.88 -8.75 -30.42
CA LYS A 157 -18.64 -8.85 -31.86
C LYS A 157 -19.94 -9.07 -32.65
N THR A 158 -20.87 -9.88 -32.13
CA THR A 158 -22.16 -10.13 -32.80
C THR A 158 -23.13 -8.95 -32.75
N ILE A 159 -22.97 -8.05 -31.77
CA ILE A 159 -23.79 -6.84 -31.62
C ILE A 159 -23.28 -5.72 -32.54
N LEU A 160 -21.96 -5.62 -32.73
CA LEU A 160 -21.37 -4.57 -33.55
C LEU A 160 -21.68 -4.78 -35.05
N PRO A 161 -21.94 -3.69 -35.80
CA PRO A 161 -22.53 -3.78 -37.14
C PRO A 161 -21.59 -4.38 -38.19
N TYR A 162 -20.26 -4.23 -38.06
CA TYR A 162 -19.32 -4.70 -39.07
C TYR A 162 -18.82 -6.11 -38.72
N GLN A 163 -19.32 -7.16 -39.38
CA GLN A 163 -19.09 -8.57 -38.96
C GLN A 163 -17.71 -9.17 -39.28
N GLY A 164 -16.66 -8.33 -39.33
CA GLY A 164 -15.26 -8.73 -39.46
C GLY A 164 -14.62 -8.38 -40.81
N TRP A 165 -13.29 -8.47 -40.86
CA TRP A 165 -12.47 -8.07 -42.02
C TRP A 165 -12.62 -8.98 -43.24
N ALA A 166 -13.26 -10.14 -43.10
CA ALA A 166 -13.40 -11.14 -44.16
C ALA A 166 -14.24 -10.67 -45.37
N LEU A 167 -15.01 -9.58 -45.19
CA LEU A 167 -15.84 -9.00 -46.24
C LEU A 167 -15.10 -7.94 -47.07
N ILE A 168 -13.85 -7.60 -46.69
CA ILE A 168 -13.01 -6.62 -47.37
C ILE A 168 -12.01 -7.37 -48.27
N ASN A 169 -12.09 -7.16 -49.57
CA ASN A 169 -11.11 -7.68 -50.53
C ASN A 169 -10.03 -6.61 -50.78
N PRO A 170 -8.75 -6.87 -50.44
CA PRO A 170 -7.68 -5.91 -50.66
C PRO A 170 -7.49 -5.54 -52.15
N MET A 171 -7.86 -6.45 -53.05
CA MET A 171 -7.73 -6.28 -54.49
C MET A 171 -8.70 -5.23 -55.06
N ASP A 172 -9.88 -5.07 -54.45
CA ASP A 172 -10.90 -4.11 -54.89
C ASP A 172 -10.55 -2.65 -54.51
N MET A 173 -9.50 -2.47 -53.69
CA MET A 173 -9.05 -1.18 -53.15
C MET A 173 -7.81 -0.62 -53.86
N VAL A 174 -7.19 -1.39 -54.76
CA VAL A 174 -5.93 -1.03 -55.44
C VAL A 174 -6.12 0.15 -56.42
N ASP A 175 -7.30 0.24 -57.04
CA ASP A 175 -7.64 1.27 -58.03
C ASP A 175 -8.52 2.41 -57.47
N GLN A 176 -8.74 2.47 -56.15
CA GLN A 176 -9.59 3.46 -55.48
C GLN A 176 -8.80 4.64 -54.92
N ASP A 177 -9.44 5.81 -54.85
CA ASP A 177 -8.90 6.98 -54.15
C ASP A 177 -8.55 6.65 -52.68
N VAL A 178 -7.37 7.09 -52.24
CA VAL A 178 -6.84 6.81 -50.90
C VAL A 178 -7.81 7.23 -49.78
N TRP A 179 -8.55 8.32 -49.99
CA TRP A 179 -9.55 8.81 -49.04
C TRP A 179 -10.77 7.89 -48.93
N VAL A 180 -11.22 7.33 -50.05
CA VAL A 180 -12.37 6.40 -50.10
C VAL A 180 -11.99 5.08 -49.43
N SER A 181 -10.81 4.55 -49.75
CA SER A 181 -10.23 3.39 -49.09
C SER A 181 -10.09 3.58 -47.57
N PHE A 182 -9.63 4.75 -47.14
CA PHE A 182 -9.54 5.07 -45.71
C PHE A 182 -10.91 5.11 -45.03
N MET A 183 -11.90 5.77 -45.62
CA MET A 183 -13.26 5.86 -45.08
C MET A 183 -13.97 4.50 -45.01
N GLN A 184 -13.68 3.59 -45.95
CA GLN A 184 -14.19 2.21 -45.91
C GLN A 184 -13.55 1.38 -44.79
N LEU A 185 -12.24 1.54 -44.53
CA LEU A 185 -11.53 0.80 -43.48
C LEU A 185 -11.78 1.37 -42.07
N LEU A 186 -12.04 2.67 -41.96
CA LEU A 186 -12.15 3.37 -40.68
C LEU A 186 -13.15 2.72 -39.70
N PRO A 187 -14.40 2.36 -40.09
CA PRO A 187 -15.31 1.68 -39.18
C PRO A 187 -14.79 0.33 -38.67
N TYR A 188 -14.12 -0.46 -39.52
CA TYR A 188 -13.54 -1.76 -39.14
C TYR A 188 -12.35 -1.60 -38.19
N MET A 189 -11.51 -0.58 -38.41
CA MET A 189 -10.41 -0.24 -37.51
C MET A 189 -10.93 0.22 -36.14
N LEU A 190 -11.92 1.12 -36.12
CA LEU A 190 -12.56 1.58 -34.89
C LEU A 190 -13.21 0.43 -34.13
N GLN A 191 -13.97 -0.43 -34.83
CA GLN A 191 -14.61 -1.59 -34.22
C GLN A 191 -13.59 -2.58 -33.65
N THR A 192 -12.51 -2.85 -34.37
CA THR A 192 -11.44 -3.74 -33.89
C THR A 192 -10.79 -3.16 -32.62
N GLY A 193 -10.54 -1.85 -32.61
CA GLY A 193 -10.06 -1.13 -31.41
C GLY A 193 -11.02 -1.27 -30.23
N ILE A 194 -12.32 -1.07 -30.44
CA ILE A 194 -13.37 -1.23 -29.43
C ILE A 194 -13.39 -2.66 -28.89
N LEU A 195 -13.31 -3.69 -29.75
CA LEU A 195 -13.31 -5.09 -29.34
C LEU A 195 -12.08 -5.46 -28.49
N ILE A 196 -10.89 -4.98 -28.88
CA ILE A 196 -9.66 -5.20 -28.12
C ILE A 196 -9.77 -4.53 -26.74
N LEU A 197 -10.19 -3.26 -26.69
CA LEU A 197 -10.38 -2.54 -25.43
C LEU A 197 -11.43 -3.23 -24.56
N PHE A 198 -12.56 -3.63 -25.15
CA PHE A 198 -13.62 -4.36 -24.45
C PHE A 198 -13.08 -5.65 -23.84
N ALA A 199 -12.35 -6.47 -24.60
CA ALA A 199 -11.79 -7.72 -24.09
C ALA A 199 -10.84 -7.48 -22.90
N VAL A 200 -9.97 -6.47 -22.98
CA VAL A 200 -9.04 -6.13 -21.89
C VAL A 200 -9.78 -5.63 -20.65
N LEU A 201 -10.73 -4.70 -20.83
CA LEU A 201 -11.51 -4.11 -19.74
C LEU A 201 -12.44 -5.14 -19.08
N PHE A 202 -13.09 -5.98 -19.87
CA PHE A 202 -13.98 -7.02 -19.38
C PHE A 202 -13.21 -8.13 -18.65
N CYS A 203 -12.03 -8.52 -19.14
CA CYS A 203 -11.13 -9.43 -18.43
C CYS A 203 -10.76 -8.90 -17.04
N TRP A 204 -10.46 -7.60 -16.95
CA TRP A 204 -10.16 -6.94 -15.68
C TRP A 204 -11.34 -6.97 -14.71
N VAL A 205 -12.54 -6.62 -15.17
CA VAL A 205 -13.77 -6.66 -14.36
C VAL A 205 -14.10 -8.08 -13.91
N SER A 206 -13.96 -9.06 -14.80
CA SER A 206 -14.18 -10.47 -14.51
C SER A 206 -13.23 -10.99 -13.42
N ALA A 207 -11.95 -10.61 -13.45
CA ALA A 207 -11.00 -11.00 -12.40
C ALA A 207 -11.40 -10.46 -11.02
N GLY A 208 -11.88 -9.21 -10.95
CA GLY A 208 -12.43 -8.62 -9.72
C GLY A 208 -13.68 -9.37 -9.24
N PHE A 209 -14.60 -9.70 -10.15
CA PHE A 209 -15.82 -10.44 -9.86
C PHE A 209 -15.54 -11.82 -9.22
N TRP A 210 -14.69 -12.64 -9.85
CA TRP A 210 -14.35 -13.97 -9.31
C TRP A 210 -13.61 -13.90 -7.98
N THR A 211 -12.81 -12.84 -7.78
CA THR A 211 -12.17 -12.57 -6.49
C THR A 211 -13.18 -12.26 -5.40
N ALA A 212 -14.13 -11.37 -5.65
CA ALA A 212 -15.21 -11.08 -4.72
C ALA A 212 -16.09 -12.31 -4.42
N LEU A 213 -16.43 -13.10 -5.45
CA LEU A 213 -17.25 -14.29 -5.28
C LEU A 213 -16.58 -15.35 -4.40
N MET A 214 -15.28 -15.62 -4.62
CA MET A 214 -14.56 -16.55 -3.75
C MET A 214 -14.38 -16.02 -2.35
N GLY A 215 -14.18 -14.70 -2.18
CA GLY A 215 -14.18 -14.06 -0.87
C GLY A 215 -15.50 -14.22 -0.13
N PHE A 216 -16.64 -14.09 -0.83
CA PHE A 216 -17.97 -14.33 -0.27
C PHE A 216 -18.12 -15.75 0.27
N LEU A 217 -17.79 -16.73 -0.58
CA LEU A 217 -17.86 -18.14 -0.21
C LEU A 217 -16.93 -18.46 0.95
N GLN A 218 -15.70 -17.93 0.93
CA GLN A 218 -14.72 -18.14 1.99
C GLN A 218 -15.20 -17.57 3.33
N LEU A 219 -15.78 -16.38 3.34
CA LEU A 219 -16.29 -15.74 4.55
C LEU A 219 -17.57 -16.39 5.07
N LEU A 220 -18.39 -16.99 4.21
CA LEU A 220 -19.57 -17.77 4.61
C LEU A 220 -19.20 -19.13 5.21
N ILE A 221 -18.27 -19.85 4.59
CA ILE A 221 -17.80 -21.16 5.07
C ILE A 221 -17.05 -21.01 6.40
N GLY A 222 -16.36 -19.88 6.60
CA GLY A 222 -15.76 -19.50 7.88
C GLY A 222 -14.49 -20.27 8.26
N ARG A 223 -14.07 -21.27 7.47
CA ARG A 223 -12.84 -22.05 7.68
C ARG A 223 -12.15 -22.34 6.33
N ASP A 224 -10.97 -21.78 6.07
CA ASP A 224 -10.04 -22.31 5.05
C ASP A 224 -9.01 -23.18 5.77
N LYS A 225 -8.83 -24.42 5.34
CA LYS A 225 -7.74 -25.28 5.84
C LYS A 225 -6.36 -24.67 5.57
N TYR A 226 -6.26 -23.81 4.55
CA TYR A 226 -5.03 -23.15 4.13
C TYR A 226 -4.94 -21.69 4.59
N SER A 227 -5.83 -21.20 5.48
CA SER A 227 -5.60 -19.90 6.10
C SER A 227 -4.43 -19.96 7.06
N ILE A 228 -3.70 -18.85 7.15
CA ILE A 228 -2.59 -18.75 8.11
C ILE A 228 -3.05 -18.92 9.56
N SER A 229 -4.29 -18.51 9.84
CA SER A 229 -4.92 -18.60 11.15
C SER A 229 -5.41 -20.01 11.49
N ALA A 230 -5.42 -20.95 10.54
CA ALA A 230 -5.80 -22.33 10.81
C ALA A 230 -4.76 -23.11 11.64
N SER A 231 -3.53 -22.60 11.76
CA SER A 231 -2.43 -23.25 12.49
C SER A 231 -2.32 -22.82 13.96
N THR A 232 -3.20 -21.96 14.46
CA THR A 232 -3.20 -21.47 15.85
C THR A 232 -4.59 -21.55 16.47
N VAL A 233 -4.65 -21.77 17.78
CA VAL A 233 -5.85 -21.68 18.60
C VAL A 233 -6.15 -20.22 18.96
N GLY A 234 -5.13 -19.36 18.93
CA GLY A 234 -5.25 -17.91 19.05
C GLY A 234 -4.90 -17.36 20.44
N ASP A 235 -4.77 -18.24 21.44
CA ASP A 235 -4.55 -17.91 22.86
C ASP A 235 -3.25 -18.48 23.44
N GLU A 236 -2.35 -18.99 22.60
CA GLU A 236 -1.06 -19.52 23.04
C GLU A 236 -0.21 -18.43 23.73
N PRO A 237 0.57 -18.77 24.77
CA PRO A 237 1.49 -17.82 25.37
C PRO A 237 2.59 -17.44 24.38
N LEU A 238 2.97 -16.16 24.35
CA LEU A 238 4.06 -15.67 23.50
C LEU A 238 5.39 -16.23 23.99
N ASN A 239 6.29 -16.59 23.08
CA ASN A 239 7.61 -17.08 23.46
C ASN A 239 8.43 -15.95 24.14
N PRO A 240 8.93 -16.14 25.38
CA PRO A 240 9.78 -15.16 26.07
C PRO A 240 11.06 -14.77 25.32
N GLU A 241 11.58 -15.64 24.45
CA GLU A 241 12.79 -15.38 23.67
C GLU A 241 12.54 -14.43 22.48
N HIS A 242 11.29 -14.31 22.03
CA HIS A 242 10.95 -13.50 20.87
C HIS A 242 10.45 -12.11 21.29
N ARG A 243 11.27 -11.10 21.00
CA ARG A 243 10.89 -9.68 21.10
C ARG A 243 10.44 -9.12 19.76
N THR A 244 9.49 -8.19 19.83
CA THR A 244 8.86 -7.53 18.69
C THR A 244 9.03 -6.02 18.76
N ALA A 245 9.60 -5.41 17.72
CA ALA A 245 9.69 -3.97 17.60
C ALA A 245 8.48 -3.38 16.86
N LEU A 246 7.69 -2.53 17.52
CA LEU A 246 6.67 -1.71 16.89
C LEU A 246 7.35 -0.44 16.35
N ILE A 247 7.51 -0.33 15.03
CA ILE A 247 8.18 0.81 14.41
C ILE A 247 7.15 1.74 13.78
N MET A 248 7.25 3.03 14.04
CA MET A 248 6.35 4.07 13.52
C MET A 248 7.17 5.17 12.85
N PRO A 249 7.37 5.10 11.52
CA PRO A 249 7.98 6.18 10.74
C PRO A 249 7.07 7.41 10.68
N ILE A 250 7.62 8.59 10.99
CA ILE A 250 6.91 9.87 10.95
C ILE A 250 7.74 10.90 10.16
N CYS A 251 7.10 11.79 9.41
CA CYS A 251 7.65 12.92 8.69
C CYS A 251 6.64 14.10 8.59
N ASN A 252 6.72 15.04 9.53
CA ASN A 252 5.91 16.26 9.63
C ASN A 252 4.39 16.02 9.74
N GLU A 253 3.95 14.94 10.38
CA GLU A 253 2.54 14.71 10.70
C GLU A 253 2.09 15.55 11.90
N ASP A 254 0.78 15.55 12.16
CA ASP A 254 0.20 16.12 13.37
C ASP A 254 0.66 15.34 14.60
N VAL A 255 1.50 15.98 15.42
CA VAL A 255 2.13 15.36 16.59
C VAL A 255 1.09 14.83 17.58
N ASN A 256 0.04 15.61 17.86
CA ASN A 256 -0.98 15.22 18.84
C ASN A 256 -1.71 13.96 18.38
N ARG A 257 -2.10 13.90 17.10
CA ARG A 257 -2.81 12.76 16.53
C ARG A 257 -1.96 11.49 16.54
N VAL A 258 -0.69 11.58 16.15
CA VAL A 258 0.22 10.45 16.09
C VAL A 258 0.46 9.87 17.49
N PHE A 259 0.83 10.73 18.45
CA PHE A 259 1.14 10.29 19.80
C PHE A 259 -0.11 9.79 20.54
N ALA A 260 -1.30 10.34 20.28
CA ALA A 260 -2.56 9.80 20.81
C ALA A 260 -2.87 8.40 20.26
N GLY A 261 -2.68 8.17 18.96
CA GLY A 261 -2.87 6.84 18.34
C GLY A 261 -1.87 5.80 18.86
N LEU A 262 -0.62 6.22 19.04
CA LEU A 262 0.44 5.39 19.62
C LEU A 262 0.16 5.07 21.08
N ARG A 263 -0.28 6.06 21.88
CA ARG A 263 -0.71 5.88 23.26
C ARG A 263 -1.82 4.84 23.38
N ALA A 264 -2.87 4.98 22.57
CA ALA A 264 -3.99 4.03 22.56
C ALA A 264 -3.54 2.60 22.20
N THR A 265 -2.63 2.48 21.22
CA THR A 265 -2.02 1.20 20.84
C THR A 265 -1.23 0.60 22.01
N TRP A 266 -0.40 1.40 22.68
CA TRP A 266 0.45 0.96 23.78
C TRP A 266 -0.32 0.60 25.05
N GLU A 267 -1.30 1.42 25.45
CA GLU A 267 -2.21 1.11 26.56
C GLU A 267 -2.96 -0.20 26.31
N SER A 268 -3.40 -0.44 25.07
CA SER A 268 -4.03 -1.70 24.68
C SER A 268 -3.06 -2.88 24.76
N VAL A 269 -1.79 -2.73 24.36
CA VAL A 269 -0.74 -3.75 24.56
C VAL A 269 -0.52 -4.03 26.03
N LYS A 270 -0.43 -3.00 26.88
CA LYS A 270 -0.31 -3.18 28.35
C LYS A 270 -1.49 -3.94 28.94
N ALA A 271 -2.71 -3.66 28.48
CA ALA A 271 -3.92 -4.35 28.93
C ALA A 271 -3.89 -5.87 28.66
N THR A 272 -3.15 -6.33 27.65
CA THR A 272 -2.97 -7.77 27.37
C THR A 272 -2.03 -8.49 28.34
N GLY A 273 -1.25 -7.76 29.14
CA GLY A 273 -0.20 -8.31 30.00
C GLY A 273 1.10 -8.69 29.28
N ASN A 274 1.16 -8.58 27.94
CA ASN A 274 2.31 -9.00 27.13
C ASN A 274 3.30 -7.87 26.80
N ALA A 275 3.22 -6.72 27.46
CA ALA A 275 4.03 -5.55 27.15
C ALA A 275 5.56 -5.79 27.14
N LYS A 276 6.05 -6.79 27.88
CA LYS A 276 7.48 -7.16 27.91
C LYS A 276 8.01 -7.70 26.58
N HIS A 277 7.12 -8.18 25.70
CA HIS A 277 7.49 -8.67 24.37
C HIS A 277 7.57 -7.57 23.31
N PHE A 278 7.14 -6.36 23.64
CA PHE A 278 7.02 -5.25 22.69
C PHE A 278 7.88 -4.06 23.10
N ASP A 279 8.54 -3.47 22.11
CA ASP A 279 9.23 -2.19 22.24
C ASP A 279 8.82 -1.30 21.08
N VAL A 280 8.65 -0.01 21.34
CA VAL A 280 8.14 0.99 20.40
C VAL A 280 9.28 1.87 19.92
N TYR A 281 9.34 2.11 18.61
CA TYR A 281 10.31 2.99 17.97
C TYR A 281 9.62 4.04 17.13
N ILE A 282 9.68 5.29 17.58
CA ILE A 282 9.22 6.46 16.84
C ILE A 282 10.37 6.95 15.97
N LEU A 283 10.23 6.77 14.66
CA LEU A 283 11.29 6.97 13.68
C LEU A 283 11.05 8.24 12.88
N SER A 284 11.54 9.39 13.37
CA SER A 284 11.28 10.69 12.75
C SER A 284 12.23 11.05 11.60
N ASP A 285 11.64 11.46 10.48
CA ASP A 285 12.23 12.10 9.29
C ASP A 285 11.82 13.58 9.17
N SER A 286 11.14 14.12 10.19
CA SER A 286 10.66 15.49 10.26
C SER A 286 11.80 16.49 10.17
N TYR A 287 11.49 17.63 9.55
CA TYR A 287 12.47 18.68 9.27
C TYR A 287 11.97 20.08 9.58
N ASN A 288 10.67 20.25 9.84
CA ASN A 288 10.16 21.48 10.38
C ASN A 288 10.67 21.60 11.85
N PRO A 289 11.42 22.67 12.20
CA PRO A 289 11.95 22.84 13.55
C PRO A 289 10.87 22.78 14.64
N ASP A 290 9.73 23.41 14.42
CA ASP A 290 8.64 23.47 15.40
C ASP A 290 8.05 22.07 15.66
N ILE A 291 7.85 21.31 14.58
CA ILE A 291 7.36 19.93 14.68
C ILE A 291 8.41 19.04 15.36
N CYS A 292 9.71 19.21 15.06
CA CYS A 292 10.77 18.43 15.70
C CYS A 292 10.78 18.62 17.22
N VAL A 293 10.60 19.85 17.70
CA VAL A 293 10.54 20.16 19.13
C VAL A 293 9.26 19.60 19.74
N ALA A 294 8.13 19.76 19.06
CA ALA A 294 6.85 19.21 19.50
C ALA A 294 6.88 17.68 19.63
N GLU A 295 7.49 16.96 18.68
CA GLU A 295 7.68 15.50 18.75
C GLU A 295 8.49 15.07 19.98
N GLN A 296 9.59 15.77 20.27
CA GLN A 296 10.43 15.46 21.43
C GLN A 296 9.67 15.66 22.73
N LYS A 297 8.94 16.77 22.84
CA LYS A 297 8.06 17.05 23.97
C LYS A 297 7.00 15.97 24.13
N ALA A 298 6.26 15.65 23.07
CA ALA A 298 5.20 14.65 23.09
C ALA A 298 5.71 13.24 23.44
N TRP A 299 6.94 12.91 23.03
CA TRP A 299 7.59 11.65 23.43
C TRP A 299 7.90 11.59 24.92
N MET A 300 8.41 12.68 25.50
CA MET A 300 8.67 12.74 26.95
C MET A 300 7.36 12.63 27.75
N GLU A 301 6.33 13.38 27.35
CA GLU A 301 5.00 13.32 27.97
C GLU A 301 4.40 11.91 27.86
N LEU A 302 4.47 11.28 26.67
CA LEU A 302 3.98 9.93 26.46
C LEU A 302 4.65 8.92 27.40
N ILE A 303 5.99 8.94 27.50
CA ILE A 303 6.72 8.02 28.37
C ILE A 303 6.27 8.16 29.83
N ALA A 304 6.15 9.40 30.32
CA ALA A 304 5.77 9.68 31.69
C ALA A 304 4.33 9.20 31.98
N GLU A 305 3.39 9.50 31.09
CA GLU A 305 1.98 9.14 31.25
C GLU A 305 1.76 7.63 31.27
N VAL A 306 2.47 6.90 30.40
CA VAL A 306 2.24 5.45 30.24
C VAL A 306 3.25 4.61 31.01
N GLY A 307 4.26 5.18 31.67
CA GLY A 307 5.39 4.42 32.23
C GLY A 307 6.08 3.59 31.14
N GLY A 308 6.46 4.23 30.05
CA GLY A 308 7.04 3.62 28.84
C GLY A 308 8.57 3.57 28.81
N GLU A 309 9.22 3.86 29.94
CA GLU A 309 10.66 3.97 30.05
C GLU A 309 11.37 2.67 29.65
N GLY A 310 12.44 2.80 28.86
CA GLY A 310 13.19 1.64 28.37
C GLY A 310 12.46 0.77 27.34
N GLN A 311 11.24 1.12 26.94
CA GLN A 311 10.46 0.41 25.92
C GLN A 311 9.99 1.32 24.78
N ILE A 312 9.76 2.62 25.03
CA ILE A 312 9.34 3.59 24.00
C ILE A 312 10.51 4.50 23.65
N PHE A 313 10.95 4.41 22.40
CA PHE A 313 12.15 5.09 21.92
C PHE A 313 11.81 6.11 20.83
N TYR A 314 12.58 7.20 20.78
CA TYR A 314 12.43 8.25 19.76
C TYR A 314 13.75 8.52 19.06
N ARG A 315 13.72 8.58 17.72
CA ARG A 315 14.91 8.86 16.92
C ARG A 315 14.60 9.71 15.69
N ARG A 316 15.08 10.95 15.72
CA ARG A 316 15.15 11.82 14.54
C ARG A 316 16.39 11.55 13.68
N ARG A 317 16.20 11.28 12.39
CA ARG A 317 17.28 11.01 11.44
C ARG A 317 17.88 12.31 10.90
N ARG A 318 19.21 12.46 10.97
CA ARG A 318 19.92 13.62 10.40
C ARG A 318 19.97 13.61 8.86
N ARG A 319 20.18 12.43 8.24
CA ARG A 319 20.30 12.28 6.79
C ARG A 319 19.12 11.49 6.21
N ARG A 320 18.26 12.17 5.48
CA ARG A 320 16.96 11.66 4.99
C ARG A 320 17.07 10.98 3.62
N VAL A 321 17.74 9.83 3.57
CA VAL A 321 17.90 9.05 2.32
C VAL A 321 16.73 8.06 2.19
N LYS A 322 16.14 7.93 0.99
CA LYS A 322 15.04 6.97 0.68
C LYS A 322 13.75 7.11 1.54
N ARG A 323 13.50 8.25 2.21
CA ARG A 323 12.24 8.52 2.96
C ARG A 323 11.90 7.35 3.93
N LYS A 324 10.63 6.89 3.98
CA LYS A 324 10.11 5.80 4.82
C LYS A 324 10.93 4.50 4.71
N SER A 325 11.20 4.00 3.51
CA SER A 325 11.98 2.76 3.34
C SER A 325 13.42 2.90 3.86
N GLY A 326 14.07 4.03 3.60
CA GLY A 326 15.40 4.30 4.15
C GLY A 326 15.40 4.51 5.67
N ASN A 327 14.27 4.92 6.23
CA ASN A 327 14.09 5.09 7.65
C ASN A 327 14.00 3.72 8.36
N ILE A 328 13.22 2.80 7.77
CA ILE A 328 13.14 1.38 8.16
C ILE A 328 14.50 0.68 7.96
N ASP A 329 15.19 0.91 6.84
CA ASP A 329 16.55 0.38 6.59
C ASP A 329 17.53 0.79 7.70
N ASP A 330 17.51 2.06 8.14
CA ASP A 330 18.40 2.54 9.21
C ASP A 330 18.07 1.87 10.55
N PHE A 331 16.79 1.67 10.86
CA PHE A 331 16.37 0.89 12.02
C PHE A 331 16.90 -0.55 11.94
N CYS A 332 16.67 -1.22 10.82
CA CYS A 332 17.11 -2.58 10.57
C CYS A 332 18.64 -2.74 10.74
N ARG A 333 19.41 -1.78 10.22
CA ARG A 333 20.87 -1.73 10.31
C ARG A 333 21.41 -1.50 11.70
N ARG A 334 20.69 -0.82 12.59
CA ARG A 334 21.21 -0.39 13.91
C ARG A 334 20.65 -1.19 15.07
N TRP A 335 19.35 -1.51 15.04
CA TRP A 335 18.66 -2.18 16.14
C TRP A 335 17.89 -3.42 15.72
N GLY A 336 17.58 -3.60 14.43
CA GLY A 336 16.76 -4.71 13.96
C GLY A 336 17.26 -6.10 14.36
N SER A 337 18.59 -6.30 14.41
CA SER A 337 19.20 -7.59 14.82
C SER A 337 18.84 -8.03 16.26
N GLN A 338 18.35 -7.11 17.09
CA GLN A 338 17.95 -7.36 18.47
C GLN A 338 16.52 -7.90 18.60
N TYR A 339 15.76 -7.90 17.51
CA TYR A 339 14.36 -8.29 17.47
C TYR A 339 14.14 -9.50 16.56
N SER A 340 13.24 -10.39 16.98
CA SER A 340 12.81 -11.50 16.12
C SER A 340 11.84 -10.99 15.06
N TYR A 341 10.95 -10.08 15.48
CA TYR A 341 9.87 -9.54 14.67
C TYR A 341 9.86 -8.01 14.72
N MET A 342 9.35 -7.40 13.67
CA MET A 342 8.97 -5.98 13.69
C MET A 342 7.58 -5.81 13.12
N VAL A 343 6.80 -4.90 13.67
CA VAL A 343 5.52 -4.47 13.12
C VAL A 343 5.69 -3.04 12.63
N VAL A 344 5.44 -2.81 11.34
CA VAL A 344 5.51 -1.46 10.76
C VAL A 344 4.15 -0.81 10.90
N LEU A 345 4.07 0.32 11.61
CA LEU A 345 2.88 1.15 11.74
C LEU A 345 3.07 2.43 10.92
N ASP A 346 2.02 2.89 10.26
CA ASP A 346 2.00 4.25 9.73
C ASP A 346 1.47 5.23 10.79
N ALA A 347 1.77 6.52 10.60
CA ALA A 347 1.40 7.60 11.52
C ALA A 347 -0.14 7.74 11.71
N ASP A 348 -0.91 7.30 10.72
CA ASP A 348 -2.38 7.25 10.69
C ASP A 348 -2.96 5.89 11.14
N SER A 349 -2.10 4.96 11.58
CA SER A 349 -2.50 3.61 11.97
C SER A 349 -2.66 3.47 13.48
N VAL A 350 -3.67 2.70 13.90
CA VAL A 350 -3.91 2.32 15.30
C VAL A 350 -4.21 0.82 15.34
N MET A 351 -3.53 0.08 16.22
CA MET A 351 -3.72 -1.35 16.36
C MET A 351 -4.01 -1.71 17.83
N THR A 352 -4.92 -2.67 18.04
CA THR A 352 -5.17 -3.21 19.38
C THR A 352 -4.04 -4.15 19.82
N GLY A 353 -3.79 -4.24 21.12
CA GLY A 353 -2.84 -5.19 21.70
C GLY A 353 -3.14 -6.64 21.33
N ASP A 354 -4.42 -7.04 21.29
CA ASP A 354 -4.85 -8.38 20.90
C ASP A 354 -4.47 -8.70 19.45
N CYS A 355 -4.63 -7.74 18.54
CA CYS A 355 -4.19 -7.88 17.14
C CYS A 355 -2.67 -8.06 17.05
N LEU A 356 -1.90 -7.26 17.78
CA LEU A 356 -0.45 -7.35 17.80
C LEU A 356 0.03 -8.69 18.38
N CYS A 357 -0.56 -9.14 19.49
CA CYS A 357 -0.26 -10.46 20.07
C CYS A 357 -0.66 -11.59 19.11
N GLY A 358 -1.82 -11.49 18.47
CA GLY A 358 -2.28 -12.44 17.46
C GLY A 358 -1.33 -12.52 16.25
N LEU A 359 -0.81 -11.40 15.77
CA LEU A 359 0.21 -11.39 14.70
C LEU A 359 1.50 -12.11 15.12
N VAL A 360 1.95 -11.93 16.37
CA VAL A 360 3.12 -12.65 16.89
C VAL A 360 2.83 -14.15 16.96
N ARG A 361 1.69 -14.57 17.50
CA ARG A 361 1.26 -15.98 17.54
C ARG A 361 1.22 -16.61 16.15
N LEU A 362 0.67 -15.89 15.16
CA LEU A 362 0.64 -16.36 13.77
C LEU A 362 2.05 -16.52 13.18
N MET A 363 2.98 -15.62 13.53
CA MET A 363 4.37 -15.69 13.06
C MET A 363 5.15 -16.83 13.73
N GLU A 364 4.83 -17.16 14.98
CA GLU A 364 5.39 -18.30 15.71
C GLU A 364 4.84 -19.63 15.21
N ALA A 365 3.52 -19.72 14.99
CA ALA A 365 2.86 -20.90 14.44
C ALA A 365 3.25 -21.21 12.98
N ASN A 366 3.78 -20.22 12.25
CA ASN A 366 4.18 -20.37 10.85
C ASN A 366 5.66 -19.99 10.65
N PRO A 367 6.61 -20.91 10.94
CA PRO A 367 8.05 -20.65 10.86
C PRO A 367 8.53 -20.19 9.48
N ASN A 368 7.81 -20.55 8.41
CA ASN A 368 8.14 -20.20 7.03
C ASN A 368 7.52 -18.87 6.56
N ALA A 369 6.70 -18.20 7.38
CA ALA A 369 6.20 -16.88 7.10
C ALA A 369 7.30 -15.82 7.31
N GLY A 370 7.48 -14.95 6.32
CA GLY A 370 8.35 -13.79 6.39
C GLY A 370 7.59 -12.50 6.65
N ILE A 371 6.39 -12.36 6.09
CA ILE A 371 5.50 -11.21 6.28
C ILE A 371 4.07 -11.72 6.48
N ILE A 372 3.38 -11.18 7.49
CA ILE A 372 1.95 -11.39 7.70
C ILE A 372 1.28 -10.02 7.76
N GLN A 373 0.47 -9.72 6.75
CA GLN A 373 -0.25 -8.46 6.58
C GLN A 373 -1.62 -8.57 7.26
N SER A 374 -1.93 -7.69 8.22
CA SER A 374 -3.31 -7.55 8.72
C SER A 374 -4.18 -6.78 7.71
N SER A 375 -5.50 -6.89 7.82
CA SER A 375 -6.44 -6.12 7.01
C SER A 375 -6.90 -4.86 7.76
N PRO A 376 -6.32 -3.67 7.51
CA PRO A 376 -6.73 -2.45 8.20
C PRO A 376 -8.17 -2.07 7.86
N LYS A 377 -8.92 -1.66 8.88
CA LYS A 377 -10.26 -1.08 8.76
C LYS A 377 -10.15 0.44 8.76
N ALA A 378 -10.78 1.09 7.78
CA ALA A 378 -10.84 2.54 7.74
C ALA A 378 -11.55 3.12 8.97
N SER A 379 -10.97 4.16 9.57
CA SER A 379 -11.48 4.85 10.77
C SER A 379 -11.09 6.35 10.78
N GLY A 380 -11.48 7.07 11.84
CA GLY A 380 -10.86 8.34 12.25
C GLY A 380 -11.45 9.64 11.68
N MET A 381 -12.25 9.60 10.61
CA MET A 381 -12.70 10.83 9.92
C MET A 381 -14.22 10.91 9.78
N ASP A 382 -14.77 12.12 9.96
CA ASP A 382 -16.22 12.38 10.00
C ASP A 382 -16.79 13.14 8.79
N THR A 383 -15.98 13.41 7.76
CA THR A 383 -16.48 14.04 6.53
C THR A 383 -17.40 13.08 5.77
N LEU A 384 -18.38 13.61 5.01
CA LEU A 384 -19.28 12.80 4.19
C LEU A 384 -18.50 11.84 3.27
N TYR A 385 -17.44 12.35 2.64
CA TYR A 385 -16.56 11.59 1.78
C TYR A 385 -15.89 10.43 2.53
N ALA A 386 -15.24 10.72 3.67
CA ALA A 386 -14.55 9.71 4.45
C ALA A 386 -15.52 8.68 5.04
N ARG A 387 -16.73 9.08 5.44
CA ARG A 387 -17.77 8.17 5.94
C ARG A 387 -18.29 7.22 4.86
N CYS A 388 -18.51 7.71 3.64
CA CYS A 388 -18.84 6.86 2.49
C CYS A 388 -17.72 5.84 2.21
N GLN A 389 -16.46 6.28 2.24
CA GLN A 389 -15.30 5.41 1.99
C GLN A 389 -15.07 4.42 3.15
N GLN A 390 -15.29 4.82 4.41
CA GLN A 390 -15.28 3.92 5.58
C GLN A 390 -16.36 2.85 5.47
N PHE A 391 -17.57 3.22 5.04
CA PHE A 391 -18.63 2.25 4.78
C PHE A 391 -18.22 1.28 3.68
N ALA A 392 -17.76 1.78 2.53
CA ALA A 392 -17.35 0.95 1.40
C ALA A 392 -16.22 -0.04 1.78
N THR A 393 -15.19 0.43 2.48
CA THR A 393 -14.06 -0.41 2.91
C THR A 393 -14.47 -1.42 3.99
N ARG A 394 -15.35 -1.05 4.92
CA ARG A 394 -15.84 -1.97 5.97
C ARG A 394 -16.81 -3.03 5.44
N VAL A 395 -17.57 -2.74 4.39
CA VAL A 395 -18.55 -3.65 3.80
C VAL A 395 -17.94 -4.51 2.69
N TYR A 396 -17.24 -3.90 1.73
CA TYR A 396 -16.70 -4.61 0.56
C TYR A 396 -15.27 -5.13 0.77
N GLY A 397 -14.47 -4.43 1.58
CA GLY A 397 -13.05 -4.74 1.78
C GLY A 397 -12.79 -6.19 2.20
N PRO A 398 -13.46 -6.72 3.26
CA PRO A 398 -13.25 -8.10 3.70
C PRO A 398 -13.46 -9.12 2.58
N LEU A 399 -14.43 -8.87 1.68
CA LEU A 399 -14.73 -9.73 0.55
C LEU A 399 -13.53 -9.86 -0.39
N PHE A 400 -12.98 -8.73 -0.82
CA PHE A 400 -11.83 -8.72 -1.71
C PHE A 400 -10.56 -9.23 -1.03
N THR A 401 -10.34 -8.92 0.25
CA THR A 401 -9.18 -9.41 1.00
C THR A 401 -9.21 -10.93 1.17
N ALA A 402 -10.36 -11.51 1.54
CA ALA A 402 -10.51 -12.96 1.67
C ALA A 402 -10.40 -13.68 0.31
N GLY A 403 -10.96 -13.10 -0.75
CA GLY A 403 -10.83 -13.63 -2.11
C GLY A 403 -9.39 -13.61 -2.61
N LEU A 404 -8.68 -12.52 -2.34
CA LEU A 404 -7.26 -12.39 -2.69
C LEU A 404 -6.41 -13.43 -1.96
N HIS A 405 -6.65 -13.59 -0.65
CA HIS A 405 -6.03 -14.66 0.14
C HIS A 405 -6.31 -16.04 -0.47
N PHE A 406 -7.56 -16.33 -0.84
CA PHE A 406 -7.94 -17.62 -1.43
C PHE A 406 -7.13 -17.96 -2.68
N TRP A 407 -6.93 -16.98 -3.58
CA TRP A 407 -6.18 -17.17 -4.82
C TRP A 407 -4.65 -17.19 -4.63
N GLN A 408 -4.12 -16.43 -3.68
CA GLN A 408 -2.68 -16.18 -3.56
C GLN A 408 -1.99 -16.96 -2.44
N LEU A 409 -2.70 -17.30 -1.36
CA LEU A 409 -2.15 -17.98 -0.17
C LEU A 409 -0.84 -17.31 0.29
N GLY A 410 0.24 -18.08 0.49
CA GLY A 410 1.56 -17.58 0.91
C GLY A 410 2.34 -16.77 -0.12
N GLU A 411 1.71 -16.34 -1.22
CA GLU A 411 2.27 -15.44 -2.24
C GLU A 411 1.46 -14.12 -2.32
N SER A 412 0.95 -13.66 -1.17
CA SER A 412 0.05 -12.52 -1.06
C SER A 412 0.76 -11.15 -1.10
N HIS A 413 -0.01 -10.08 -0.93
CA HIS A 413 0.44 -8.69 -0.93
C HIS A 413 0.94 -8.22 0.44
N TYR A 414 1.79 -7.19 0.41
CA TYR A 414 2.20 -6.38 1.55
C TYR A 414 1.92 -4.92 1.19
N TRP A 415 1.30 -4.16 2.11
CA TRP A 415 0.87 -2.78 1.88
C TRP A 415 1.74 -1.73 2.60
N GLY A 416 2.82 -2.15 3.27
CA GLY A 416 3.82 -1.21 3.81
C GLY A 416 3.62 -0.84 5.28
N HIS A 417 2.49 -1.23 5.87
CA HIS A 417 2.15 -0.99 7.28
C HIS A 417 1.13 -2.02 7.79
N ASN A 418 0.89 -2.00 9.09
CA ASN A 418 0.03 -2.90 9.85
C ASN A 418 0.32 -4.38 9.55
N ALA A 419 1.60 -4.69 9.39
CA ALA A 419 2.10 -6.03 9.10
C ALA A 419 3.25 -6.38 10.03
N ILE A 420 3.29 -7.64 10.45
CA ILE A 420 4.42 -8.20 11.17
C ILE A 420 5.41 -8.82 10.18
N ILE A 421 6.69 -8.57 10.40
CA ILE A 421 7.79 -8.94 9.53
C ILE A 421 8.85 -9.66 10.34
N ARG A 422 9.35 -10.79 9.84
CA ARG A 422 10.50 -11.49 10.42
C ARG A 422 11.78 -10.73 10.08
N VAL A 423 12.48 -10.22 11.10
CA VAL A 423 13.51 -9.20 10.90
C VAL A 423 14.76 -9.76 10.22
N LYS A 424 15.24 -10.93 10.66
CA LYS A 424 16.44 -11.55 10.10
C LYS A 424 16.39 -11.72 8.56
N PRO A 425 15.39 -12.40 7.97
CA PRO A 425 15.32 -12.53 6.52
C PRO A 425 15.06 -11.20 5.81
N PHE A 426 14.35 -10.26 6.46
CA PHE A 426 14.16 -8.92 5.89
C PHE A 426 15.49 -8.18 5.73
N ILE A 427 16.35 -8.22 6.76
CA ILE A 427 17.71 -7.64 6.70
C ILE A 427 18.56 -8.32 5.62
N GLU A 428 18.48 -9.64 5.51
CA GLU A 428 19.31 -10.43 4.57
C GLU A 428 18.89 -10.25 3.10
N HIS A 429 17.61 -9.96 2.81
CA HIS A 429 17.08 -10.09 1.45
C HIS A 429 16.26 -8.90 0.92
N CYS A 430 15.70 -8.06 1.80
CA CYS A 430 14.76 -7.00 1.40
C CYS A 430 15.42 -5.63 1.22
N ALA A 431 16.75 -5.55 1.26
CA ALA A 431 17.49 -4.32 0.98
C ALA A 431 17.23 -3.81 -0.45
N LEU A 432 16.69 -2.59 -0.58
CA LEU A 432 16.26 -2.05 -1.86
C LEU A 432 17.40 -1.37 -2.64
N ALA A 433 17.75 -1.93 -3.80
CA ALA A 433 18.62 -1.28 -4.78
C ALA A 433 17.86 -0.18 -5.55
N PRO A 434 18.51 0.96 -5.88
CA PRO A 434 17.92 1.92 -6.81
C PRO A 434 17.70 1.30 -8.19
N LEU A 435 16.63 1.69 -8.89
CA LEU A 435 16.38 1.23 -10.26
C LEU A 435 17.38 1.87 -11.24
N PRO A 436 18.03 1.09 -12.11
CA PRO A 436 18.99 1.61 -13.08
C PRO A 436 18.30 2.40 -14.20
N GLY A 437 19.00 3.40 -14.74
CA GLY A 437 18.58 4.22 -15.88
C GLY A 437 18.43 5.71 -15.52
N GLU A 438 17.90 6.47 -16.47
CA GLU A 438 17.67 7.92 -16.38
C GLU A 438 16.18 8.25 -16.51
N GLY A 439 15.77 9.42 -16.01
CA GLY A 439 14.39 9.92 -16.07
C GLY A 439 13.49 9.54 -14.88
N SER A 440 12.21 9.91 -14.96
CA SER A 440 11.27 9.88 -13.82
C SER A 440 10.94 8.49 -13.27
N PHE A 441 11.27 7.41 -13.99
CA PHE A 441 11.05 6.03 -13.54
C PHE A 441 12.34 5.32 -13.10
N ALA A 442 13.42 6.07 -12.83
CA ALA A 442 14.68 5.59 -12.29
C ALA A 442 14.93 6.18 -10.89
N GLY A 443 15.83 5.55 -10.11
CA GLY A 443 16.17 6.01 -8.76
C GLY A 443 15.53 5.21 -7.63
N SER A 444 15.27 5.86 -6.49
CA SER A 444 14.79 5.20 -5.27
C SER A 444 13.35 4.72 -5.40
N ILE A 445 13.10 3.44 -5.08
CA ILE A 445 11.77 2.83 -5.12
C ILE A 445 10.82 3.56 -4.17
N LEU A 446 9.71 4.05 -4.72
CA LEU A 446 8.68 4.80 -3.97
C LEU A 446 7.70 3.87 -3.26
N SER A 447 7.15 2.89 -3.99
CA SER A 447 6.25 1.86 -3.45
C SER A 447 7.06 0.61 -3.09
N HIS A 448 7.85 0.73 -2.01
CA HIS A 448 8.74 -0.32 -1.51
C HIS A 448 8.03 -1.63 -1.18
N ASP A 449 6.82 -1.54 -0.64
CA ASP A 449 6.03 -2.63 -0.08
C ASP A 449 5.88 -3.84 -1.03
N PHE A 450 5.44 -3.60 -2.27
CA PHE A 450 5.30 -4.68 -3.25
C PHE A 450 6.64 -5.31 -3.64
N VAL A 451 7.71 -4.52 -3.63
CA VAL A 451 9.05 -5.00 -3.95
C VAL A 451 9.61 -5.82 -2.79
N GLU A 452 9.43 -5.38 -1.55
CA GLU A 452 9.84 -6.10 -0.35
C GLU A 452 9.14 -7.45 -0.21
N ALA A 453 7.82 -7.50 -0.48
CA ALA A 453 7.10 -8.78 -0.55
C ALA A 453 7.68 -9.71 -1.62
N ALA A 454 7.95 -9.19 -2.81
CA ALA A 454 8.51 -9.98 -3.89
C ALA A 454 9.94 -10.47 -3.58
N LEU A 455 10.76 -9.65 -2.91
CA LEU A 455 12.11 -10.02 -2.44
C LEU A 455 12.06 -11.08 -1.34
N MET A 456 11.15 -10.93 -0.38
CA MET A 456 10.92 -11.89 0.70
C MET A 456 10.49 -13.24 0.13
N ARG A 457 9.57 -13.23 -0.84
CA ARG A 457 9.14 -14.44 -1.55
C ARG A 457 10.24 -15.06 -2.40
N ARG A 458 11.03 -14.24 -3.10
CA ARG A 458 12.22 -14.68 -3.86
C ARG A 458 13.23 -15.38 -2.95
N ALA A 459 13.35 -14.93 -1.69
CA ALA A 459 14.18 -15.54 -0.67
C ALA A 459 13.60 -16.84 -0.06
N GLY A 460 12.39 -17.24 -0.47
CA GLY A 460 11.78 -18.50 -0.04
C GLY A 460 10.75 -18.37 1.08
N TRP A 461 10.56 -17.19 1.64
CA TRP A 461 9.62 -16.95 2.74
C TRP A 461 8.20 -16.70 2.23
N GLY A 462 7.19 -17.14 2.97
CA GLY A 462 5.79 -16.88 2.66
C GLY A 462 5.38 -15.45 3.00
N VAL A 463 4.54 -14.86 2.16
CA VAL A 463 3.87 -13.58 2.41
C VAL A 463 2.37 -13.85 2.49
N TRP A 464 1.78 -13.59 3.65
CA TRP A 464 0.41 -13.99 3.98
C TRP A 464 -0.45 -12.79 4.36
N ILE A 465 -1.76 -12.91 4.17
CA ILE A 465 -2.74 -11.93 4.65
C ILE A 465 -3.58 -12.59 5.74
N ALA A 466 -3.54 -12.04 6.94
CA ALA A 466 -4.40 -12.39 8.07
C ALA A 466 -5.72 -11.60 7.95
N TYR A 467 -6.59 -12.04 7.05
CA TYR A 467 -7.86 -11.34 6.74
C TYR A 467 -8.91 -11.46 7.85
N ASP A 468 -8.75 -12.44 8.74
CA ASP A 468 -9.65 -12.79 9.83
C ASP A 468 -9.22 -12.21 11.18
N LEU A 469 -8.08 -11.53 11.25
CA LEU A 469 -7.59 -10.90 12.48
C LEU A 469 -8.15 -9.47 12.61
N PRO A 470 -9.05 -9.20 13.58
CA PRO A 470 -9.58 -7.86 13.81
C PRO A 470 -8.56 -6.95 14.52
N GLY A 471 -8.92 -5.68 14.73
CA GLY A 471 -8.16 -4.77 15.60
C GLY A 471 -7.03 -4.00 14.93
N SER A 472 -7.04 -3.91 13.60
CA SER A 472 -6.15 -3.08 12.78
C SER A 472 -6.95 -1.94 12.15
N TYR A 473 -6.54 -0.69 12.36
CA TYR A 473 -7.24 0.50 11.88
C TYR A 473 -6.28 1.47 11.17
N GLU A 474 -6.80 2.19 10.17
CA GLU A 474 -6.08 3.20 9.39
C GLU A 474 -7.03 4.38 9.10
N GLU A 475 -6.51 5.61 9.10
CA GLU A 475 -7.31 6.76 8.65
C GLU A 475 -7.35 6.90 7.13
N LEU A 476 -8.45 7.44 6.64
CA LEU A 476 -8.62 7.75 5.22
C LEU A 476 -8.45 9.25 4.96
N PRO A 477 -8.06 9.64 3.73
CA PRO A 477 -8.04 11.04 3.33
C PRO A 477 -9.41 11.72 3.58
N PRO A 478 -9.42 12.94 4.15
CA PRO A 478 -10.67 13.64 4.51
C PRO A 478 -11.55 13.99 3.31
N ASN A 479 -10.96 14.21 2.14
CA ASN A 479 -11.66 14.68 0.96
C ASN A 479 -11.06 14.09 -0.32
N LEU A 480 -11.79 14.28 -1.43
CA LEU A 480 -11.41 13.76 -2.74
C LEU A 480 -10.05 14.31 -3.23
N LEU A 481 -9.71 15.57 -2.95
CA LEU A 481 -8.45 16.15 -3.41
C LEU A 481 -7.24 15.50 -2.74
N ASP A 482 -7.34 15.24 -1.43
CA ASP A 482 -6.29 14.57 -0.68
C ASP A 482 -6.15 13.09 -1.08
N GLU A 483 -7.26 12.41 -1.38
CA GLU A 483 -7.22 11.08 -1.99
C GLU A 483 -6.50 11.11 -3.35
N LEU A 484 -6.86 12.04 -4.24
CA LEU A 484 -6.24 12.16 -5.56
C LEU A 484 -4.73 12.49 -5.46
N LYS A 485 -4.32 13.32 -4.48
CA LYS A 485 -2.89 13.59 -4.19
C LYS A 485 -2.16 12.32 -3.73
N ARG A 486 -2.79 11.51 -2.87
CA ARG A 486 -2.25 10.21 -2.42
C ARG A 486 -2.13 9.23 -3.59
N ASP A 487 -3.20 9.08 -4.36
CA ASP A 487 -3.26 8.19 -5.53
C ASP A 487 -2.26 8.58 -6.61
N ARG A 488 -1.97 9.87 -6.81
CA ARG A 488 -0.92 10.32 -7.74
C ARG A 488 0.47 9.78 -7.37
N ARG A 489 0.78 9.66 -6.07
CA ARG A 489 2.05 9.08 -5.59
C ARG A 489 2.08 7.57 -5.81
N TRP A 490 0.98 6.88 -5.49
CA TRP A 490 0.85 5.43 -5.68
C TRP A 490 0.88 5.04 -7.16
N CYS A 491 0.23 5.79 -8.03
CA CYS A 491 0.29 5.62 -9.49
C CYS A 491 1.73 5.67 -10.00
N HIS A 492 2.49 6.67 -9.55
CA HIS A 492 3.89 6.80 -9.94
C HIS A 492 4.75 5.63 -9.47
N GLY A 493 4.59 5.21 -8.20
CA GLY A 493 5.29 4.07 -7.64
C GLY A 493 4.94 2.75 -8.33
N ASN A 494 3.67 2.51 -8.65
CA ASN A 494 3.22 1.30 -9.35
C ASN A 494 3.73 1.22 -10.79
N LEU A 495 3.70 2.34 -11.53
CA LEU A 495 4.27 2.40 -12.88
C LEU A 495 5.79 2.19 -12.87
N MET A 496 6.49 2.74 -11.88
CA MET A 496 7.93 2.53 -11.69
C MET A 496 8.24 1.06 -11.36
N ASN A 497 7.49 0.45 -10.45
CA ASN A 497 7.65 -0.95 -10.05
C ASN A 497 7.43 -1.93 -11.20
N PHE A 498 6.64 -1.59 -12.22
CA PHE A 498 6.46 -2.44 -13.40
C PHE A 498 7.77 -2.76 -14.13
N ARG A 499 8.80 -1.91 -14.01
CA ARG A 499 10.14 -2.21 -14.56
C ARG A 499 10.77 -3.47 -13.93
N LEU A 500 10.35 -3.82 -12.71
CA LEU A 500 10.80 -5.03 -12.01
C LEU A 500 10.11 -6.30 -12.51
N PHE A 501 9.09 -6.19 -13.37
CA PHE A 501 8.34 -7.32 -13.94
C PHE A 501 9.27 -8.37 -14.60
N LEU A 502 10.33 -7.92 -15.28
CA LEU A 502 11.28 -8.78 -15.99
C LEU A 502 12.49 -9.25 -15.16
N VAL A 503 12.59 -8.85 -13.88
CA VAL A 503 13.72 -9.21 -13.02
C VAL A 503 13.78 -10.72 -12.74
N LYS A 504 15.00 -11.28 -12.74
CA LYS A 504 15.25 -12.69 -12.42
C LYS A 504 14.76 -13.04 -11.00
N GLY A 505 14.13 -14.20 -10.85
CA GLY A 505 13.73 -14.75 -9.55
C GLY A 505 12.41 -14.23 -8.99
N MET A 506 11.73 -13.29 -9.67
CA MET A 506 10.38 -12.89 -9.28
C MET A 506 9.37 -13.99 -9.62
N HIS A 507 8.61 -14.41 -8.60
CA HIS A 507 7.52 -15.38 -8.74
C HIS A 507 6.41 -14.85 -9.67
N PRO A 508 5.72 -15.71 -10.45
CA PRO A 508 4.64 -15.29 -11.34
C PRO A 508 3.53 -14.49 -10.64
N VAL A 509 3.23 -14.82 -9.38
CA VAL A 509 2.20 -14.11 -8.60
C VAL A 509 2.58 -12.65 -8.37
N HIS A 510 3.80 -12.36 -7.92
CA HIS A 510 4.25 -10.97 -7.74
C HIS A 510 4.35 -10.21 -9.07
N ARG A 511 4.59 -10.89 -10.19
CA ARG A 511 4.47 -10.26 -11.52
C ARG A 511 3.03 -9.86 -11.83
N ALA A 512 2.06 -10.71 -11.49
CA ALA A 512 0.65 -10.36 -11.58
C ALA A 512 0.30 -9.18 -10.65
N VAL A 513 0.88 -9.11 -9.44
CA VAL A 513 0.75 -7.95 -8.54
C VAL A 513 1.27 -6.66 -9.16
N PHE A 514 2.43 -6.69 -9.82
CA PHE A 514 2.93 -5.51 -10.53
C PHE A 514 2.00 -5.12 -11.69
N LEU A 515 1.44 -6.10 -12.40
CA LEU A 515 0.47 -5.84 -13.48
C LEU A 515 -0.84 -5.26 -12.94
N THR A 516 -1.37 -5.77 -11.82
CA THR A 516 -2.60 -5.24 -11.20
C THR A 516 -2.39 -3.81 -10.69
N GLY A 517 -1.22 -3.51 -10.14
CA GLY A 517 -0.84 -2.15 -9.76
C GLY A 517 -0.84 -1.17 -10.94
N VAL A 518 -0.42 -1.60 -12.13
CA VAL A 518 -0.50 -0.80 -13.36
C VAL A 518 -1.94 -0.69 -13.87
N MET A 519 -2.67 -1.81 -13.92
CA MET A 519 -4.05 -1.87 -14.42
C MET A 519 -5.02 -1.04 -13.59
N SER A 520 -4.77 -0.87 -12.29
CA SER A 520 -5.56 0.01 -11.41
C SER A 520 -5.61 1.46 -11.90
N TYR A 521 -4.53 1.95 -12.54
CA TYR A 521 -4.48 3.30 -13.11
C TYR A 521 -4.58 3.33 -14.64
N LEU A 522 -4.34 2.20 -15.32
CA LEU A 522 -4.49 2.04 -16.77
C LEU A 522 -5.93 1.80 -17.20
N SER A 523 -6.77 1.25 -16.32
CA SER A 523 -8.19 1.01 -16.60
C SER A 523 -8.95 2.28 -16.97
N ALA A 524 -8.82 3.37 -16.20
CA ALA A 524 -9.53 4.64 -16.45
C ALA A 524 -9.28 5.23 -17.86
N PRO A 525 -8.04 5.42 -18.34
CA PRO A 525 -7.81 5.90 -19.70
C PRO A 525 -8.22 4.89 -20.78
N LEU A 526 -8.15 3.58 -20.52
CA LEU A 526 -8.68 2.58 -21.46
C LEU A 526 -10.21 2.68 -21.59
N TRP A 527 -10.93 2.92 -20.48
CA TRP A 527 -12.36 3.20 -20.48
C TRP A 527 -12.68 4.49 -21.24
N PHE A 528 -11.91 5.56 -21.01
CA PHE A 528 -12.07 6.80 -21.75
C PHE A 528 -11.86 6.59 -23.26
N MET A 529 -10.81 5.87 -23.66
CA MET A 529 -10.58 5.51 -25.06
C MET A 529 -11.70 4.64 -25.64
N PHE A 530 -12.22 3.69 -24.87
CA PHE A 530 -13.35 2.86 -25.27
C PHE A 530 -14.59 3.71 -25.55
N LEU A 531 -14.91 4.66 -24.66
CA LEU A 531 -16.00 5.62 -24.87
C LEU A 531 -15.76 6.51 -26.09
N ALA A 532 -14.55 7.06 -26.24
CA ALA A 532 -14.21 7.93 -27.38
C ALA A 532 -14.31 7.19 -28.72
N LEU A 533 -13.77 5.97 -28.82
CA LEU A 533 -13.87 5.15 -30.03
C LEU A 533 -15.31 4.73 -30.31
N SER A 534 -16.09 4.40 -29.27
CA SER A 534 -17.51 4.05 -29.42
C SER A 534 -18.33 5.24 -29.94
N THR A 535 -18.10 6.44 -29.40
CA THR A 535 -18.72 7.67 -29.90
C THR A 535 -18.29 7.97 -31.34
N ALA A 536 -17.00 7.81 -31.67
CA ALA A 536 -16.51 7.99 -33.02
C ALA A 536 -17.15 7.00 -34.00
N LEU A 537 -17.28 5.72 -33.63
CA LEU A 537 -17.97 4.71 -34.44
C LEU A 537 -19.45 5.08 -34.63
N GLN A 538 -20.12 5.57 -33.58
CA GLN A 538 -21.51 6.03 -33.68
C GLN A 538 -21.66 7.22 -34.61
N VAL A 539 -20.73 8.19 -34.57
CA VAL A 539 -20.70 9.34 -35.48
C VAL A 539 -20.48 8.88 -36.92
N VAL A 540 -19.52 8.00 -37.17
CA VAL A 540 -19.26 7.43 -38.50
C VAL A 540 -20.51 6.69 -39.00
N HIS A 541 -21.15 5.88 -38.16
CA HIS A 541 -22.37 5.18 -38.54
C HIS A 541 -23.56 6.12 -38.81
N ALA A 542 -23.66 7.24 -38.10
CA ALA A 542 -24.71 8.23 -38.32
C ALA A 542 -24.47 9.10 -39.57
N LEU A 543 -23.21 9.31 -39.96
CA LEU A 543 -22.82 10.16 -41.10
C LEU A 543 -22.57 9.38 -42.40
N THR A 544 -22.39 8.06 -42.34
CA THR A 544 -22.12 7.21 -43.51
C THR A 544 -23.40 6.50 -43.92
N GLU A 545 -23.73 6.56 -45.22
CA GLU A 545 -24.86 5.80 -45.74
C GLU A 545 -24.60 4.28 -45.62
N PRO A 546 -25.59 3.48 -45.20
CA PRO A 546 -25.41 2.03 -45.09
C PRO A 546 -25.10 1.42 -46.47
N GLN A 547 -23.91 0.85 -46.64
CA GLN A 547 -23.57 0.07 -47.82
C GLN A 547 -24.09 -1.37 -47.68
N TYR A 548 -25.13 -1.70 -48.44
CA TYR A 548 -25.78 -3.02 -48.42
C TYR A 548 -25.09 -4.06 -49.32
N PHE A 549 -24.28 -3.62 -50.28
CA PHE A 549 -23.55 -4.47 -51.22
C PHE A 549 -22.06 -4.24 -51.02
N LEU A 550 -21.38 -5.21 -50.39
CA LEU A 550 -19.97 -5.10 -50.00
C LEU A 550 -19.03 -5.64 -51.08
N GLN A 551 -19.55 -6.45 -52.02
CA GLN A 551 -18.78 -7.06 -53.11
C GLN A 551 -19.42 -6.80 -54.47
N PRO A 552 -18.61 -6.66 -55.54
CA PRO A 552 -19.13 -6.60 -56.90
C PRO A 552 -19.95 -7.86 -57.23
N ARG A 553 -21.16 -7.69 -57.80
CA ARG A 553 -22.09 -8.78 -58.20
C ARG A 553 -22.70 -9.58 -57.05
N GLN A 554 -22.78 -9.01 -55.85
CA GLN A 554 -23.51 -9.62 -54.75
C GLN A 554 -25.03 -9.65 -55.02
N LEU A 555 -25.62 -10.86 -55.06
CA LEU A 555 -27.03 -11.08 -55.41
C LEU A 555 -28.01 -10.65 -54.31
N PHE A 556 -27.59 -10.65 -53.04
CA PHE A 556 -28.44 -10.33 -51.89
C PHE A 556 -27.78 -9.28 -50.98
N PRO A 557 -28.49 -8.22 -50.57
CA PRO A 557 -27.95 -7.20 -49.67
C PRO A 557 -27.64 -7.79 -48.28
N VAL A 558 -26.53 -7.34 -47.67
CA VAL A 558 -26.27 -7.58 -46.24
C VAL A 558 -27.00 -6.51 -45.44
N TRP A 559 -28.09 -6.89 -44.80
CA TRP A 559 -28.81 -5.99 -43.90
C TRP A 559 -28.04 -5.83 -42.60
N PRO A 560 -27.85 -4.59 -42.10
CA PRO A 560 -27.38 -4.36 -40.75
C PRO A 560 -28.37 -5.02 -39.76
N GLN A 561 -27.94 -6.09 -39.09
CA GLN A 561 -28.77 -6.76 -38.09
C GLN A 561 -28.60 -6.08 -36.74
N TRP A 562 -29.58 -5.28 -36.33
CA TRP A 562 -29.64 -4.78 -34.96
C TRP A 562 -30.29 -5.85 -34.07
N ARG A 563 -29.52 -6.41 -33.13
CA ARG A 563 -29.96 -7.46 -32.19
C ARG A 563 -30.10 -6.88 -30.77
N PRO A 564 -31.20 -6.15 -30.47
CA PRO A 564 -31.38 -5.47 -29.19
C PRO A 564 -31.39 -6.42 -28.00
N GLU A 565 -31.89 -7.64 -28.16
CA GLU A 565 -31.91 -8.68 -27.13
C GLU A 565 -30.51 -9.06 -26.65
N LEU A 566 -29.54 -9.18 -27.57
CA LEU A 566 -28.15 -9.48 -27.24
C LEU A 566 -27.48 -8.30 -26.54
N ALA A 567 -27.78 -7.07 -26.97
CA ALA A 567 -27.26 -5.86 -26.34
C ALA A 567 -27.79 -5.71 -24.90
N ILE A 568 -29.08 -5.95 -24.67
CA ILE A 568 -29.69 -5.94 -23.34
C ILE A 568 -29.08 -7.04 -22.45
N ALA A 569 -28.89 -8.26 -22.99
CA ALA A 569 -28.26 -9.34 -22.26
C ALA A 569 -26.81 -9.03 -21.86
N LEU A 570 -26.01 -8.46 -22.78
CA LEU A 570 -24.63 -8.05 -22.50
C LEU A 570 -24.58 -6.92 -21.46
N PHE A 571 -25.48 -5.94 -21.57
CA PHE A 571 -25.59 -4.87 -20.59
C PHE A 571 -25.99 -5.41 -19.21
N ALA A 572 -27.05 -6.22 -19.13
CA ALA A 572 -27.52 -6.81 -17.88
C ALA A 572 -26.46 -7.70 -17.21
N SER A 573 -25.76 -8.54 -17.99
CA SER A 573 -24.66 -9.36 -17.47
C SER A 573 -23.50 -8.50 -16.95
N THR A 574 -23.17 -7.39 -17.63
CA THR A 574 -22.16 -6.43 -17.15
C THR A 574 -22.59 -5.76 -15.86
N MET A 575 -23.87 -5.37 -15.74
CA MET A 575 -24.42 -4.82 -14.49
C MET A 575 -24.32 -5.84 -13.35
N VAL A 576 -24.65 -7.11 -13.59
CA VAL A 576 -24.48 -8.16 -12.57
C VAL A 576 -23.02 -8.27 -12.14
N LEU A 577 -22.06 -8.29 -13.06
CA LEU A 577 -20.64 -8.39 -12.70
C LEU A 577 -20.15 -7.22 -11.84
N LEU A 578 -20.66 -6.01 -12.09
CA LEU A 578 -20.26 -4.81 -11.35
C LEU A 578 -20.94 -4.70 -9.98
N PHE A 579 -22.24 -5.02 -9.90
CA PHE A 579 -23.05 -4.78 -8.70
C PHE A 579 -23.21 -6.01 -7.79
N LEU A 580 -23.10 -7.23 -8.33
CA LEU A 580 -23.27 -8.45 -7.53
C LEU A 580 -22.27 -8.54 -6.36
N PRO A 581 -20.97 -8.19 -6.50
CA PRO A 581 -20.06 -8.13 -5.36
C PRO A 581 -20.55 -7.26 -4.20
N LYS A 582 -21.17 -6.10 -4.52
CA LYS A 582 -21.73 -5.20 -3.50
C LYS A 582 -22.94 -5.83 -2.81
N LEU A 583 -23.81 -6.50 -3.57
CA LEU A 583 -24.97 -7.22 -3.03
C LEU A 583 -24.55 -8.40 -2.14
N LEU A 584 -23.56 -9.19 -2.58
CA LEU A 584 -23.01 -10.31 -1.80
C LEU A 584 -22.40 -9.84 -0.47
N SER A 585 -21.76 -8.67 -0.46
CA SER A 585 -21.21 -8.09 0.76
C SER A 585 -22.29 -7.79 1.82
N ILE A 586 -23.45 -7.31 1.40
CA ILE A 586 -24.58 -7.08 2.31
C ILE A 586 -25.23 -8.38 2.75
N LEU A 587 -25.42 -9.31 1.81
CA LEU A 587 -25.96 -10.62 2.13
C LEU A 587 -25.12 -11.29 3.23
N LEU A 588 -23.79 -11.19 3.14
CA LEU A 588 -22.87 -11.66 4.17
C LEU A 588 -23.11 -10.99 5.53
N ILE A 589 -23.31 -9.66 5.55
CA ILE A 589 -23.60 -8.91 6.79
C ILE A 589 -24.95 -9.33 7.37
N TRP A 590 -25.97 -9.57 6.53
CA TRP A 590 -27.25 -10.09 6.99
C TRP A 590 -27.11 -11.46 7.63
N CYS A 591 -26.29 -12.35 7.07
CA CYS A 591 -26.01 -13.67 7.64
C CYS A 591 -25.21 -13.61 8.95
N LYS A 592 -24.20 -12.72 9.04
CA LYS A 592 -23.31 -12.64 10.22
C LYS A 592 -23.82 -11.76 11.35
N GLY A 593 -24.74 -10.84 11.05
CA GLY A 593 -25.37 -9.95 12.02
C GLY A 593 -25.25 -8.47 11.65
N THR A 594 -26.38 -7.77 11.69
CA THR A 594 -26.47 -6.37 11.24
C THR A 594 -26.30 -5.34 12.36
N LYS A 595 -26.14 -5.76 13.62
CA LYS A 595 -26.19 -4.87 14.79
C LYS A 595 -25.09 -3.80 14.75
N GLU A 596 -23.86 -4.17 14.42
CA GLU A 596 -22.74 -3.22 14.28
C GLU A 596 -22.94 -2.20 13.16
N TYR A 597 -23.81 -2.50 12.19
CA TYR A 597 -24.11 -1.66 11.03
C TYR A 597 -25.41 -0.86 11.20
N GLY A 598 -25.98 -0.83 12.41
CA GLY A 598 -27.21 -0.08 12.70
C GLY A 598 -28.51 -0.77 12.25
N GLY A 599 -28.45 -2.06 11.89
CA GLY A 599 -29.63 -2.85 11.51
C GLY A 599 -29.81 -3.04 10.00
N PHE A 600 -30.71 -3.96 9.63
CA PHE A 600 -30.97 -4.37 8.25
C PHE A 600 -31.29 -3.19 7.31
N TRP A 601 -32.25 -2.34 7.68
CA TRP A 601 -32.68 -1.23 6.83
C TRP A 601 -31.61 -0.16 6.65
N ARG A 602 -30.85 0.15 7.71
CA ARG A 602 -29.80 1.18 7.65
C ARG A 602 -28.65 0.76 6.75
N VAL A 603 -28.16 -0.49 6.88
CA VAL A 603 -27.07 -0.98 6.03
C VAL A 603 -27.48 -1.02 4.54
N THR A 604 -28.72 -1.40 4.24
CA THR A 604 -29.23 -1.40 2.87
C THR A 604 -29.37 0.01 2.30
N LEU A 605 -29.88 0.97 3.07
CA LEU A 605 -29.96 2.36 2.64
C LEU A 605 -28.56 2.96 2.43
N SER A 606 -27.61 2.68 3.33
CA SER A 606 -26.22 3.10 3.20
C SER A 606 -25.56 2.55 1.94
N LEU A 607 -25.88 1.32 1.53
CA LEU A 607 -25.44 0.78 0.23
C LEU A 607 -25.96 1.60 -0.94
N LEU A 608 -27.26 1.88 -0.97
CA LEU A 608 -27.87 2.60 -2.09
C LEU A 608 -27.28 4.01 -2.20
N LEU A 609 -27.06 4.69 -1.07
CA LEU A 609 -26.41 5.98 -1.01
C LEU A 609 -24.94 5.91 -1.45
N GLU A 610 -24.19 4.89 -1.01
CA GLU A 610 -22.81 4.68 -1.44
C GLU A 610 -22.74 4.40 -2.95
N VAL A 611 -23.64 3.57 -3.49
CA VAL A 611 -23.70 3.27 -4.93
C VAL A 611 -23.96 4.54 -5.72
N LEU A 612 -24.93 5.35 -5.32
CA LEU A 612 -25.21 6.63 -5.94
C LEU A 612 -23.97 7.55 -5.92
N PHE A 613 -23.32 7.67 -4.76
CA PHE A 613 -22.12 8.50 -4.60
C PHE A 613 -20.95 8.00 -5.46
N SER A 614 -20.72 6.70 -5.50
CA SER A 614 -19.69 6.05 -6.32
C SER A 614 -19.93 6.24 -7.82
N VAL A 615 -21.18 6.15 -8.28
CA VAL A 615 -21.54 6.41 -9.69
C VAL A 615 -21.27 7.86 -10.07
N LEU A 616 -21.58 8.82 -9.19
CA LEU A 616 -21.31 10.24 -9.43
C LEU A 616 -19.80 10.57 -9.42
N LEU A 617 -19.01 9.89 -8.58
CA LEU A 617 -17.57 10.09 -8.50
C LEU A 617 -16.78 9.40 -9.62
N ALA A 618 -17.32 8.35 -10.23
CA ALA A 618 -16.59 7.57 -11.24
C ALA A 618 -16.11 8.39 -12.44
N PRO A 619 -16.91 9.28 -13.07
CA PRO A 619 -16.46 10.15 -14.16
C PRO A 619 -15.36 11.13 -13.72
N VAL A 620 -15.48 11.68 -12.51
CA VAL A 620 -14.50 12.61 -11.94
C VAL A 620 -13.15 11.91 -11.77
N ARG A 621 -13.14 10.73 -11.13
CA ARG A 621 -11.92 9.89 -11.00
C ARG A 621 -11.34 9.51 -12.36
N MET A 622 -12.19 9.16 -13.33
CA MET A 622 -11.75 8.80 -14.69
C MET A 622 -10.98 9.94 -15.36
N LEU A 623 -11.49 11.18 -15.28
CA LEU A 623 -10.82 12.36 -15.84
C LEU A 623 -9.47 12.62 -15.16
N PHE A 624 -9.41 12.63 -13.82
CA PHE A 624 -8.16 12.84 -13.08
C PHE A 624 -7.11 11.77 -13.40
N HIS A 625 -7.48 10.49 -13.40
CA HIS A 625 -6.55 9.41 -13.74
C HIS A 625 -6.04 9.49 -15.18
N THR A 626 -6.88 9.93 -16.11
CA THR A 626 -6.50 10.14 -17.52
C THR A 626 -5.51 11.31 -17.65
N VAL A 627 -5.76 12.42 -16.95
CA VAL A 627 -4.88 13.60 -16.94
C VAL A 627 -3.53 13.31 -16.27
N PHE A 628 -3.52 12.67 -15.10
CA PHE A 628 -2.31 12.32 -14.36
C PHE A 628 -1.34 11.49 -15.19
N ARG A 629 -1.88 10.57 -15.99
CA ARG A 629 -1.08 9.75 -16.89
C ARG A 629 -0.49 10.57 -18.03
N ARG A 630 -1.31 11.38 -18.71
CA ARG A 630 -0.85 12.15 -19.88
C ARG A 630 0.35 13.02 -19.56
N GLN A 631 0.36 13.61 -18.36
CA GLN A 631 1.46 14.46 -17.89
C GLN A 631 2.78 13.72 -17.58
N ARG A 632 2.79 12.37 -17.51
CA ARG A 632 3.94 11.61 -16.99
C ARG A 632 4.43 10.43 -17.82
N VAL A 633 3.70 10.02 -18.87
CA VAL A 633 4.20 8.99 -19.81
C VAL A 633 4.96 9.71 -20.93
N PRO A 634 6.30 9.53 -21.06
CA PRO A 634 7.11 10.28 -22.03
C PRO A 634 6.66 10.10 -23.49
N TRP A 635 5.97 9.00 -23.80
CA TRP A 635 5.50 8.67 -25.15
C TRP A 635 4.21 9.40 -25.58
N LEU A 636 3.56 10.18 -24.71
CA LEU A 636 2.26 10.83 -25.00
C LEU A 636 2.27 12.37 -25.04
N GLY A 637 3.46 12.98 -25.13
CA GLY A 637 3.60 14.41 -25.41
C GLY A 637 3.58 15.31 -24.17
N SER A 638 4.56 16.22 -24.16
CA SER A 638 4.79 17.37 -23.27
C SER A 638 4.48 17.20 -21.78
N GLY A 639 5.57 17.05 -21.01
CA GLY A 639 5.57 17.30 -19.57
C GLY A 639 5.17 18.75 -19.29
N VAL A 640 3.91 18.96 -18.93
CA VAL A 640 3.46 20.18 -18.27
C VAL A 640 3.27 19.82 -16.80
N GLU A 641 4.24 20.23 -15.99
CA GLU A 641 4.07 20.27 -14.54
C GLU A 641 3.06 21.36 -14.21
N PHE A 642 1.81 20.97 -13.96
CA PHE A 642 0.92 21.83 -13.19
C PHE A 642 1.38 21.77 -11.73
N THR A 643 2.19 22.76 -11.35
CA THR A 643 2.32 23.20 -9.96
C THR A 643 1.00 23.84 -9.55
N ALA A 644 0.10 23.05 -8.97
CA ALA A 644 -0.99 23.61 -8.17
C ALA A 644 -0.47 23.71 -6.73
N ALA A 645 -0.51 24.95 -6.21
CA ALA A 645 -0.12 25.35 -4.87
C ALA A 645 -0.81 24.54 -3.77
#